data_AF-A0A5P2UKX4-F1
#
_entry.id   AF-A0A5P2UKX4-F1
#
_cell.length_a   1.000
_cell.length_b   1.000
_cell.length_c   1.000
_cell.angle_alpha   90.00
_cell.angle_beta   90.00
_cell.angle_gamma   90.00
#
_symmetry.space_group_name_H-M   'P 1'
#
loop_
_entity.id
_entity.type
_entity.pdbx_description
1 polymer ?
#
loop_
_entity_poly.entity_id
_entity_poly.type
_entity_poly.pdbx_seq_one_letter_code
_entity_poly.pdbx_strand_id
1 'polypeptide(L)'
;MRRQHYGVPLERSDCLELRRHRNSCKPENFGKWLGGFGADKRLAVDLFSGAGGLSLGLERAGWTVAAAVDFDERALQTHAANFPGMSLHMDLGNPDERDRLVEILEPAKIDLVAGGPPCQPFSRAGRSKIRSLVEHHGRDPHDRRKELWSAYLDVVKRLRPRAVLMENVPDMGLGDDFFVVRTIEEQLEDLGYATQIRLVDAWKYGVPQHRKRLILLARNDVECFSWRKELEHDQRTTLRDAIGDLPVLPVVPTERVGQRELPYEEPSELSKFAQDMRKRARKDRVWDHMTRRVRADDAEIFSSMDSTTLYSQISPELQRYKADHFTDKYKKLDWSDLSRSITAHIAKDGYWYIHPDQEQPRTLTVRESARVQTFPDKFRFAGTRSDAFRQIGNAVPPLLGEAAAEALLPVGDGQSAEGGLRPHWRTVREDLTAWARGQRDAENWYQLPGRHMSGLQAAVVAILSGTRMQPAQLSAMVEVVRGLTSMNTASLEALTTAAPTEAAKARVARLSVMVGESSAWEDEKKVRESLMLKPAEATVYRLLIAEDLLWVGQGALRVAARLHGSASDRTNRLSDGRVDLVKLVGAGEDAPLRMAALRLIGTSICRAKEPVCDACPLSQYCADRESLSSDHLFTEVPNETNDRDTVPAQSRQAGRTVGRR
;
A
#
# COMPACT_ATOMS: atom_id res chain seq x y z
N MET A 1 -46.96 7.90 8.75
CA MET A 1 -45.76 8.50 8.11
C MET A 1 -45.07 9.43 9.12
N ARG A 2 -44.01 8.98 9.82
CA ARG A 2 -43.18 9.89 10.63
C ARG A 2 -42.40 10.77 9.64
N ARG A 3 -42.74 12.06 9.55
CA ARG A 3 -41.94 13.05 8.81
C ARG A 3 -40.50 12.97 9.34
N GLN A 4 -39.57 12.46 8.54
CA GLN A 4 -38.14 12.49 8.86
C GLN A 4 -37.70 13.95 8.92
N HIS A 5 -37.67 14.52 10.13
CA HIS A 5 -37.10 15.84 10.34
C HIS A 5 -35.58 15.66 10.39
N TYR A 6 -34.86 16.27 9.46
CA TYR A 6 -33.42 16.41 9.57
C TYR A 6 -33.14 17.30 10.79
N GLY A 7 -32.34 16.81 11.75
CA GLY A 7 -32.04 17.54 13.00
C GLY A 7 -31.10 18.74 12.83
N VAL A 8 -30.78 19.11 11.59
CA VAL A 8 -30.15 20.37 11.19
C VAL A 8 -30.74 20.81 9.86
N PRO A 9 -30.80 22.13 9.58
CA PRO A 9 -31.14 22.64 8.25
C PRO A 9 -30.20 22.07 7.18
N LEU A 10 -30.76 21.61 6.05
CA LEU A 10 -29.99 21.20 4.89
C LEU A 10 -29.52 22.44 4.13
N GLU A 11 -28.23 22.72 4.19
CA GLU A 11 -27.61 23.88 3.55
C GLU A 11 -26.33 23.44 2.84
N ARG A 12 -26.22 23.79 1.56
CA ARG A 12 -24.94 23.75 0.84
C ARG A 12 -24.26 25.10 1.08
N SER A 13 -22.98 25.06 1.45
CA SER A 13 -22.18 26.28 1.46
C SER A 13 -22.08 26.86 0.05
N ASP A 14 -21.74 28.13 -0.06
CA ASP A 14 -21.46 28.75 -1.35
C ASP A 14 -20.43 27.96 -2.17
N CYS A 15 -20.48 28.10 -3.50
CA CYS A 15 -19.46 27.56 -4.38
C CYS A 15 -18.34 28.59 -4.51
N LEU A 16 -17.11 28.26 -4.09
CA LEU A 16 -15.97 29.15 -4.28
C LEU A 16 -15.38 28.95 -5.68
N GLU A 17 -15.30 30.02 -6.45
CA GLU A 17 -14.54 30.04 -7.69
C GLU A 17 -13.18 30.69 -7.46
N LEU A 18 -12.14 30.04 -7.99
CA LEU A 18 -10.77 30.52 -7.87
C LEU A 18 -10.27 30.99 -9.22
N ARG A 19 -9.54 32.12 -9.21
CA ARG A 19 -8.82 32.59 -10.40
C ARG A 19 -7.66 31.65 -10.67
N ARG A 20 -7.42 31.37 -11.95
CA ARG A 20 -6.27 30.57 -12.38
C ARG A 20 -4.97 31.26 -11.97
N HIS A 21 -3.96 30.46 -11.69
CA HIS A 21 -2.61 30.91 -11.42
C HIS A 21 -2.09 31.74 -12.59
N ARG A 22 -1.34 32.80 -12.30
CA ARG A 22 -0.82 33.76 -13.30
C ARG A 22 0.05 33.09 -14.38
N ASN A 23 0.70 31.98 -14.04
CA ASN A 23 1.54 31.20 -14.94
C ASN A 23 0.88 29.88 -15.36
N SER A 24 -0.46 29.78 -15.28
CA SER A 24 -1.18 28.68 -15.90
C SER A 24 -1.23 28.86 -17.42
N CYS A 25 -1.29 27.77 -18.17
CA CYS A 25 -1.46 27.81 -19.61
C CYS A 25 -2.53 26.81 -20.08
N LYS A 26 -2.93 26.96 -21.33
CA LYS A 26 -3.76 25.99 -22.07
C LYS A 26 -2.87 25.21 -23.06
N PRO A 27 -3.28 24.03 -23.54
CA PRO A 27 -2.50 23.21 -24.48
C PRO A 27 -1.94 24.00 -25.67
N GLU A 28 -2.75 24.86 -26.30
CA GLU A 28 -2.36 25.66 -27.45
C GLU A 28 -1.24 26.68 -27.15
N ASN A 29 -1.00 27.00 -25.88
CA ASN A 29 0.04 27.94 -25.43
C ASN A 29 1.19 27.24 -24.70
N PHE A 30 1.23 25.90 -24.68
CA PHE A 30 2.22 25.16 -23.90
C PHE A 30 3.65 25.43 -24.38
N GLY A 31 3.90 25.47 -25.70
CA GLY A 31 5.22 25.82 -26.26
C GLY A 31 5.73 27.20 -25.81
N LYS A 32 4.84 28.20 -25.74
CA LYS A 32 5.19 29.54 -25.22
C LYS A 32 5.49 29.50 -23.72
N TRP A 33 4.74 28.69 -22.97
CA TRP A 33 4.96 28.51 -21.54
C TRP A 33 6.32 27.84 -21.27
N LEU A 34 6.71 26.84 -22.07
CA LEU A 34 8.02 26.17 -22.01
C LEU A 34 9.17 27.15 -22.28
N GLY A 35 9.06 27.99 -23.31
CA GLY A 35 10.07 29.01 -23.61
C GLY A 35 10.12 30.17 -22.60
N GLY A 36 9.13 30.29 -21.72
CA GLY A 36 9.03 31.34 -20.71
C GLY A 36 9.23 30.81 -19.30
N PHE A 37 8.13 30.41 -18.64
CA PHE A 37 8.18 29.98 -17.24
C PHE A 37 8.83 28.61 -17.05
N GLY A 38 8.64 27.70 -18.01
CA GLY A 38 9.18 26.34 -17.98
C GLY A 38 10.65 26.22 -18.37
N ALA A 39 11.28 27.30 -18.86
CA ALA A 39 12.65 27.27 -19.33
C ALA A 39 13.61 26.92 -18.17
N ASP A 40 14.54 26.00 -18.43
CA ASP A 40 15.52 25.48 -17.47
C ASP A 40 14.92 24.89 -16.18
N LYS A 41 13.63 24.52 -16.20
CA LYS A 41 12.95 23.86 -15.09
C LYS A 41 12.98 22.34 -15.24
N ARG A 42 12.92 21.65 -14.10
CA ARG A 42 12.71 20.19 -14.05
C ARG A 42 11.23 19.91 -14.16
N LEU A 43 10.78 19.41 -15.30
CA LEU A 43 9.35 19.32 -15.60
C LEU A 43 8.75 18.03 -15.09
N ALA A 44 7.65 18.15 -14.35
CA ALA A 44 6.87 17.02 -13.85
C ALA A 44 5.46 17.02 -14.44
N VAL A 45 4.88 15.82 -14.58
CA VAL A 45 3.47 15.59 -14.88
C VAL A 45 2.82 14.87 -13.71
N ASP A 46 1.70 15.39 -13.20
CA ASP A 46 0.93 14.76 -12.13
C ASP A 46 -0.36 14.14 -12.70
N LEU A 47 -0.41 12.81 -12.77
CA LEU A 47 -1.54 12.04 -13.26
C LEU A 47 -2.47 11.69 -12.09
N PHE A 48 -3.79 11.81 -12.29
CA PHE A 48 -4.78 11.66 -11.22
C PHE A 48 -4.54 12.68 -10.10
N SER A 49 -4.26 13.93 -10.49
CA SER A 49 -3.68 14.95 -9.60
C SER A 49 -4.58 15.36 -8.44
N GLY A 50 -5.90 15.14 -8.58
CA GLY A 50 -6.91 15.71 -7.70
C GLY A 50 -6.71 17.21 -7.56
N ALA A 51 -6.83 17.70 -6.33
CA ALA A 51 -6.60 19.11 -6.02
C ALA A 51 -5.11 19.52 -6.02
N GLY A 52 -4.18 18.59 -6.26
CA GLY A 52 -2.74 18.85 -6.32
C GLY A 52 -2.00 18.74 -4.98
N GLY A 53 -2.41 17.83 -4.10
CA GLY A 53 -1.63 17.55 -2.88
C GLY A 53 -0.23 17.00 -3.20
N LEU A 54 -0.16 16.05 -4.14
CA LEU A 54 1.09 15.51 -4.65
C LEU A 54 1.87 16.59 -5.42
N SER A 55 1.23 17.26 -6.38
CA SER A 55 1.77 18.45 -7.08
C SER A 55 2.43 19.47 -6.14
N LEU A 56 1.83 19.77 -4.98
CA LEU A 56 2.44 20.67 -4.00
C LEU A 56 3.73 20.11 -3.39
N GLY A 57 3.75 18.80 -3.10
CA GLY A 57 4.96 18.11 -2.68
C GLY A 57 6.06 18.18 -3.74
N LEU A 58 5.71 17.97 -5.02
CA LEU A 58 6.65 18.08 -6.15
C LEU A 58 7.27 19.48 -6.24
N GLU A 59 6.44 20.54 -6.22
CA GLU A 59 6.89 21.93 -6.28
C GLU A 59 7.79 22.31 -5.08
N ARG A 60 7.46 21.80 -3.88
CA ARG A 60 8.28 22.03 -2.68
C ARG A 60 9.66 21.36 -2.78
N ALA A 61 9.71 20.16 -3.34
CA ALA A 61 10.96 19.45 -3.60
C ALA A 61 11.79 20.07 -4.75
N GLY A 62 11.26 21.05 -5.48
CA GLY A 62 11.98 21.78 -6.53
C GLY A 62 11.71 21.29 -7.96
N TRP A 63 10.66 20.51 -8.16
CA TRP A 63 10.11 20.21 -9.49
C TRP A 63 9.16 21.31 -9.95
N THR A 64 8.84 21.35 -11.23
CA THR A 64 7.81 22.25 -11.79
C THR A 64 6.74 21.43 -12.48
N VAL A 65 5.50 21.52 -12.00
CA VAL A 65 4.37 20.78 -12.58
C VAL A 65 3.98 21.45 -13.90
N ALA A 66 4.35 20.82 -15.01
CA ALA A 66 4.06 21.29 -16.36
C ALA A 66 2.63 20.97 -16.78
N ALA A 67 2.13 19.81 -16.35
CA ALA A 67 0.75 19.38 -16.57
C ALA A 67 0.24 18.56 -15.40
N ALA A 68 -1.02 18.77 -15.07
CA ALA A 68 -1.76 17.92 -14.16
C ALA A 68 -3.03 17.41 -14.86
N VAL A 69 -3.36 16.14 -14.67
CA VAL A 69 -4.43 15.46 -15.38
C VAL A 69 -5.39 14.84 -14.38
N ASP A 70 -6.67 15.17 -14.51
CA ASP A 70 -7.74 14.58 -13.70
C ASP A 70 -9.08 14.62 -14.45
N PHE A 71 -10.06 13.83 -14.03
CA PHE A 71 -11.41 13.86 -14.57
C PHE A 71 -12.36 14.70 -13.69
N ASP A 72 -11.96 15.06 -12.46
CA ASP A 72 -12.75 15.92 -11.57
C ASP A 72 -12.46 17.40 -11.89
N GLU A 73 -13.39 18.04 -12.60
CA GLU A 73 -13.30 19.47 -12.96
C GLU A 73 -13.13 20.40 -11.75
N ARG A 74 -13.71 20.06 -10.58
CA ARG A 74 -13.59 20.90 -9.38
C ARG A 74 -12.21 20.79 -8.78
N ALA A 75 -11.65 19.58 -8.76
CA ALA A 75 -10.27 19.36 -8.36
C ALA A 75 -9.30 20.09 -9.30
N LEU A 76 -9.54 20.05 -10.62
CA LEU A 76 -8.76 20.80 -11.60
C LEU A 76 -8.90 22.31 -11.50
N GLN A 77 -10.07 22.83 -11.11
CA GLN A 77 -10.23 24.26 -10.82
C GLN A 77 -9.35 24.68 -9.64
N THR A 78 -9.31 23.86 -8.58
CA THR A 78 -8.37 24.05 -7.46
C THR A 78 -6.93 23.97 -7.93
N HIS A 79 -6.57 22.95 -8.70
CA HIS A 79 -5.21 22.77 -9.21
C HIS A 79 -4.79 24.00 -10.05
N ALA A 80 -5.59 24.39 -11.03
CA ALA A 80 -5.32 25.52 -11.92
C ALA A 80 -5.17 26.86 -11.18
N ALA A 81 -5.76 27.01 -10.00
CA ALA A 81 -5.62 28.20 -9.16
C ALA A 81 -4.30 28.24 -8.37
N ASN A 82 -3.78 27.08 -7.98
CA ASN A 82 -2.64 26.96 -7.08
C ASN A 82 -1.30 26.69 -7.81
N PHE A 83 -1.34 26.16 -9.04
CA PHE A 83 -0.15 25.70 -9.77
C PHE A 83 0.05 26.38 -11.12
N PRO A 84 1.29 26.54 -11.59
CA PRO A 84 1.58 26.92 -12.97
C PRO A 84 1.24 25.75 -13.93
N GLY A 85 1.49 25.96 -15.23
CA GLY A 85 1.34 24.90 -16.22
C GLY A 85 -0.12 24.61 -16.59
N MET A 86 -0.35 23.41 -17.11
CA MET A 86 -1.65 22.95 -17.59
C MET A 86 -2.43 22.21 -16.52
N SER A 87 -3.75 22.32 -16.56
CA SER A 87 -4.68 21.49 -15.79
C SER A 87 -5.68 20.93 -16.78
N LEU A 88 -5.52 19.66 -17.11
CA LEU A 88 -6.14 18.98 -18.24
C LEU A 88 -7.26 18.09 -17.75
N HIS A 89 -8.48 18.38 -18.22
CA HIS A 89 -9.64 17.56 -17.95
C HIS A 89 -9.66 16.36 -18.91
N MET A 90 -9.23 15.20 -18.42
CA MET A 90 -9.12 13.96 -19.19
C MET A 90 -9.41 12.73 -18.33
N ASP A 91 -10.07 11.74 -18.92
CA ASP A 91 -10.21 10.38 -18.41
C ASP A 91 -9.08 9.50 -18.98
N LEU A 92 -8.05 9.28 -18.16
CA LEU A 92 -6.91 8.42 -18.51
C LEU A 92 -7.30 6.94 -18.73
N GLY A 93 -8.51 6.52 -18.34
CA GLY A 93 -9.06 5.22 -18.72
C GLY A 93 -9.31 5.10 -20.23
N ASN A 94 -9.46 6.21 -20.94
CA ASN A 94 -9.63 6.26 -22.38
C ASN A 94 -8.26 6.30 -23.11
N PRO A 95 -7.92 5.30 -23.94
CA PRO A 95 -6.68 5.30 -24.73
C PRO A 95 -6.50 6.53 -25.61
N ASP A 96 -7.57 7.01 -26.27
CA ASP A 96 -7.50 8.17 -27.17
C ASP A 96 -7.11 9.45 -26.42
N GLU A 97 -7.51 9.57 -25.15
CA GLU A 97 -7.13 10.71 -24.32
C GLU A 97 -5.69 10.61 -23.82
N ARG A 98 -5.17 9.39 -23.62
CA ARG A 98 -3.73 9.19 -23.36
C ARG A 98 -2.90 9.52 -24.59
N ASP A 99 -3.39 9.19 -25.79
CA ASP A 99 -2.74 9.58 -27.05
C ASP A 99 -2.61 11.10 -27.16
N ARG A 100 -3.74 11.79 -26.98
CA ARG A 100 -3.77 13.25 -26.97
C ARG A 100 -2.87 13.86 -25.89
N LEU A 101 -2.82 13.27 -24.69
CA LEU A 101 -1.95 13.74 -23.61
C LEU A 101 -0.48 13.68 -24.03
N VAL A 102 -0.05 12.57 -24.64
CA VAL A 102 1.34 12.40 -25.09
C VAL A 102 1.68 13.37 -26.21
N GLU A 103 0.77 13.60 -27.16
CA GLU A 103 0.94 14.63 -28.21
C GLU A 103 1.10 16.04 -27.61
N ILE A 104 0.28 16.40 -26.62
CA ILE A 104 0.37 17.71 -25.96
C ILE A 104 1.72 17.89 -25.25
N LEU A 105 2.28 16.81 -24.70
CA LEU A 105 3.52 16.83 -23.94
C LEU A 105 4.78 16.65 -24.78
N GLU A 106 4.65 16.21 -26.04
CA GLU A 106 5.77 15.99 -26.99
C GLU A 106 6.80 17.15 -27.04
N PRO A 107 6.40 18.44 -27.01
CA PRO A 107 7.35 19.54 -27.08
C PRO A 107 8.23 19.69 -25.82
N ALA A 108 7.93 18.97 -24.74
CA ALA A 108 8.60 19.10 -23.45
C ALA A 108 9.39 17.83 -23.11
N LYS A 109 10.62 18.02 -22.61
CA LYS A 109 11.35 16.94 -21.92
C LYS A 109 10.76 16.77 -20.51
N ILE A 110 9.85 15.81 -20.36
CA ILE A 110 9.27 15.47 -19.05
C ILE A 110 10.29 14.66 -18.24
N ASP A 111 10.72 15.20 -17.12
CA ASP A 111 11.70 14.57 -16.25
C ASP A 111 11.07 13.62 -15.23
N LEU A 112 9.85 13.91 -14.80
CA LEU A 112 9.13 13.14 -13.77
C LEU A 112 7.68 12.90 -14.19
N VAL A 113 7.23 11.65 -14.12
CA VAL A 113 5.79 11.33 -14.09
C VAL A 113 5.44 10.90 -12.67
N ALA A 114 4.51 11.63 -12.06
CA ALA A 114 3.97 11.34 -10.74
C ALA A 114 2.48 11.02 -10.83
N GLY A 115 1.93 10.29 -9.86
CA GLY A 115 0.47 10.14 -9.79
C GLY A 115 -0.03 9.14 -8.76
N GLY A 116 -1.32 9.26 -8.44
CA GLY A 116 -2.03 8.36 -7.52
C GLY A 116 -3.21 7.66 -8.20
N PRO A 117 -2.97 6.67 -9.10
CA PRO A 117 -4.07 6.02 -9.82
C PRO A 117 -5.04 5.37 -8.83
N PRO A 118 -6.36 5.65 -8.92
CA PRO A 118 -7.29 5.18 -7.92
C PRO A 118 -7.43 3.66 -7.96
N CYS A 119 -7.31 3.07 -6.78
CA CYS A 119 -7.42 1.64 -6.55
C CYS A 119 -8.87 1.29 -6.14
N GLN A 120 -9.77 1.11 -7.12
CA GLN A 120 -11.12 0.58 -6.85
C GLN A 120 -11.02 -0.91 -6.43
N PRO A 121 -11.88 -1.42 -5.52
CA PRO A 121 -11.47 -2.48 -4.61
C PRO A 121 -11.19 -3.81 -5.30
N PHE A 122 -9.90 -4.18 -5.31
CA PHE A 122 -9.40 -5.54 -5.57
C PHE A 122 -9.71 -6.53 -4.43
N SER A 123 -10.46 -6.13 -3.40
CA SER A 123 -10.81 -7.00 -2.27
C SER A 123 -11.75 -8.14 -2.68
N ARG A 124 -11.68 -9.28 -1.98
CA ARG A 124 -12.64 -10.41 -2.13
C ARG A 124 -14.10 -9.96 -1.97
N ALA A 125 -14.36 -8.97 -1.12
CA ALA A 125 -15.68 -8.36 -0.94
C ALA A 125 -16.09 -7.48 -2.14
N GLY A 126 -15.14 -6.76 -2.75
CA GLY A 126 -15.31 -6.03 -4.01
C GLY A 126 -15.60 -6.97 -5.18
N ARG A 127 -14.85 -8.07 -5.32
CA ARG A 127 -15.10 -9.12 -6.33
C ARG A 127 -16.47 -9.77 -6.19
N SER A 128 -16.94 -10.03 -4.97
CA SER A 128 -18.28 -10.57 -4.70
C SER A 128 -19.40 -9.57 -5.06
N LYS A 129 -19.25 -8.30 -4.69
CA LYS A 129 -20.22 -7.24 -4.99
C LYS A 129 -20.22 -6.88 -6.49
N ILE A 130 -19.07 -6.96 -7.16
CA ILE A 130 -18.93 -6.76 -8.61
C ILE A 130 -19.49 -7.96 -9.36
N ARG A 131 -19.23 -9.21 -8.91
CA ARG A 131 -19.86 -10.41 -9.47
C ARG A 131 -21.38 -10.34 -9.35
N SER A 132 -21.93 -9.91 -8.21
CA SER A 132 -23.38 -9.71 -8.06
C SER A 132 -23.91 -8.56 -8.93
N LEU A 133 -23.13 -7.50 -9.19
CA LEU A 133 -23.52 -6.40 -10.08
C LEU A 133 -23.43 -6.78 -11.57
N VAL A 134 -22.51 -7.67 -11.95
CA VAL A 134 -22.39 -8.20 -13.32
C VAL A 134 -23.49 -9.26 -13.58
N GLU A 135 -23.74 -10.15 -12.61
CA GLU A 135 -24.77 -11.20 -12.71
C GLU A 135 -26.21 -10.66 -12.64
N HIS A 136 -26.47 -9.58 -11.90
CA HIS A 136 -27.84 -9.07 -11.69
C HIS A 136 -28.14 -7.70 -12.32
N HIS A 137 -27.14 -6.91 -12.75
CA HIS A 137 -27.37 -5.54 -13.25
C HIS A 137 -26.74 -5.23 -14.62
N GLY A 138 -26.34 -6.25 -15.39
CA GLY A 138 -26.00 -6.09 -16.82
C GLY A 138 -24.77 -5.21 -17.10
N ARG A 139 -23.79 -5.18 -16.21
CA ARG A 139 -22.51 -4.49 -16.46
C ARG A 139 -21.60 -5.31 -17.38
N ASP A 140 -20.93 -4.62 -18.31
CA ASP A 140 -19.93 -5.19 -19.21
C ASP A 140 -18.81 -5.94 -18.43
N PRO A 141 -18.50 -7.21 -18.75
CA PRO A 141 -17.37 -7.94 -18.20
C PRO A 141 -16.02 -7.24 -18.39
N HIS A 142 -15.89 -6.36 -19.37
CA HIS A 142 -14.69 -5.58 -19.69
C HIS A 142 -14.85 -4.10 -19.27
N ASP A 143 -15.09 -3.85 -17.98
CA ASP A 143 -15.07 -2.47 -17.47
C ASP A 143 -13.66 -1.88 -17.68
N ARG A 144 -13.52 -0.94 -18.63
CA ARG A 144 -12.29 -0.21 -18.99
C ARG A 144 -11.64 0.53 -17.80
N ARG A 145 -12.36 0.66 -16.68
CA ARG A 145 -11.87 1.23 -15.40
C ARG A 145 -11.12 0.23 -14.52
N LYS A 146 -11.01 -1.05 -14.92
CA LYS A 146 -10.52 -2.12 -14.05
C LYS A 146 -9.07 -1.97 -13.59
N GLU A 147 -8.23 -1.21 -14.30
CA GLU A 147 -6.79 -1.12 -13.97
C GLU A 147 -6.20 0.25 -14.32
N LEU A 148 -6.64 1.34 -13.68
CA LEU A 148 -6.05 2.69 -13.93
C LEU A 148 -4.54 2.78 -13.64
N TRP A 149 -3.97 1.82 -12.90
CA TRP A 149 -2.52 1.64 -12.78
C TRP A 149 -1.86 1.25 -14.10
N SER A 150 -2.56 0.52 -14.99
CA SER A 150 -2.07 0.19 -16.34
C SER A 150 -2.05 1.43 -17.24
N ALA A 151 -3.08 2.29 -17.13
CA ALA A 151 -3.12 3.59 -17.81
C ALA A 151 -1.98 4.50 -17.34
N TYR A 152 -1.67 4.51 -16.04
CA TYR A 152 -0.50 5.20 -15.50
C TYR A 152 0.79 4.69 -16.14
N LEU A 153 1.01 3.37 -16.18
CA LEU A 153 2.21 2.78 -16.79
C LEU A 153 2.29 3.00 -18.29
N ASP A 154 1.17 3.03 -19.01
CA ASP A 154 1.13 3.34 -20.44
C ASP A 154 1.69 4.74 -20.72
N VAL A 155 1.29 5.74 -19.93
CA VAL A 155 1.86 7.11 -20.04
C VAL A 155 3.35 7.09 -19.72
N VAL A 156 3.78 6.39 -18.67
CA VAL A 156 5.22 6.25 -18.32
C VAL A 156 6.02 5.61 -19.46
N LYS A 157 5.51 4.53 -20.07
CA LYS A 157 6.16 3.82 -21.19
C LYS A 157 6.39 4.70 -22.41
N ARG A 158 5.45 5.62 -22.66
CA ARG A 158 5.46 6.52 -23.81
C ARG A 158 6.32 7.76 -23.58
N LEU A 159 6.26 8.34 -22.38
CA LEU A 159 7.03 9.53 -22.04
C LEU A 159 8.48 9.21 -21.63
N ARG A 160 8.77 7.98 -21.16
CA ARG A 160 10.10 7.53 -20.69
C ARG A 160 10.80 8.57 -19.78
N PRO A 161 10.13 9.09 -18.73
CA PRO A 161 10.69 10.14 -17.89
C PRO A 161 11.95 9.66 -17.16
N ARG A 162 12.82 10.57 -16.70
CA ARG A 162 13.97 10.18 -15.87
C ARG A 162 13.55 9.49 -14.56
N ALA A 163 12.47 9.99 -13.97
CA ALA A 163 11.96 9.52 -12.69
C ALA A 163 10.44 9.24 -12.74
N VAL A 164 9.99 8.34 -11.87
CA VAL A 164 8.59 7.95 -11.72
C VAL A 164 8.23 7.94 -10.23
N LEU A 165 7.08 8.51 -9.87
CA LEU A 165 6.55 8.51 -8.49
C LEU A 165 5.09 8.05 -8.51
N MET A 166 4.81 6.87 -7.99
CA MET A 166 3.45 6.38 -7.84
C MET A 166 3.05 6.28 -6.36
N GLU A 167 1.93 6.89 -5.99
CA GLU A 167 1.32 6.78 -4.67
C GLU A 167 0.10 5.85 -4.72
N ASN A 168 -0.10 5.07 -3.64
CA ASN A 168 -1.36 4.36 -3.45
C ASN A 168 -1.64 4.02 -1.97
N VAL A 169 -2.84 3.47 -1.72
CA VAL A 169 -3.21 2.90 -0.42
C VAL A 169 -2.48 1.57 -0.17
N PRO A 170 -2.18 1.22 1.10
CA PRO A 170 -1.54 -0.07 1.43
C PRO A 170 -2.31 -1.30 0.92
N ASP A 171 -3.65 -1.20 0.85
CA ASP A 171 -4.52 -2.30 0.39
C ASP A 171 -4.26 -2.72 -1.06
N MET A 172 -3.67 -1.85 -1.88
CA MET A 172 -3.26 -2.18 -3.25
C MET A 172 -2.28 -3.35 -3.30
N GLY A 173 -1.40 -3.50 -2.30
CA GLY A 173 -0.48 -4.64 -2.21
C GLY A 173 -1.00 -5.79 -1.35
N LEU A 174 -1.87 -5.51 -0.38
CA LEU A 174 -2.28 -6.50 0.62
C LEU A 174 -3.44 -7.41 0.17
N GLY A 175 -4.21 -7.01 -0.84
CA GLY A 175 -5.43 -7.72 -1.27
C GLY A 175 -5.22 -8.94 -2.18
N ASP A 176 -4.08 -9.03 -2.87
CA ASP A 176 -3.81 -9.98 -3.97
C ASP A 176 -2.37 -10.54 -3.98
N ASP A 177 -1.74 -10.68 -2.80
CA ASP A 177 -0.34 -11.10 -2.67
C ASP A 177 0.65 -10.20 -3.46
N PHE A 178 0.37 -8.89 -3.47
CA PHE A 178 1.15 -7.85 -4.16
C PHE A 178 1.26 -8.07 -5.68
N PHE A 179 0.36 -8.82 -6.31
CA PHE A 179 0.43 -9.11 -7.75
C PHE A 179 0.54 -7.85 -8.62
N VAL A 180 -0.34 -6.86 -8.40
CA VAL A 180 -0.28 -5.61 -9.17
C VAL A 180 1.06 -4.88 -8.93
N VAL A 181 1.52 -4.83 -7.68
CA VAL A 181 2.76 -4.15 -7.32
C VAL A 181 3.98 -4.81 -7.99
N ARG A 182 4.07 -6.15 -7.90
CA ARG A 182 5.11 -6.94 -8.56
C ARG A 182 5.13 -6.73 -10.08
N THR A 183 3.93 -6.66 -10.67
CA THR A 183 3.76 -6.42 -12.11
C THR A 183 4.24 -5.02 -12.52
N ILE A 184 3.96 -3.99 -11.71
CA ILE A 184 4.44 -2.63 -11.98
C ILE A 184 5.97 -2.55 -11.88
N GLU A 185 6.56 -3.12 -10.82
CA GLU A 185 8.02 -3.12 -10.66
C GLU A 185 8.73 -3.83 -11.81
N GLU A 186 8.27 -5.04 -12.17
CA GLU A 186 8.90 -5.79 -13.26
C GLU A 186 8.79 -5.04 -14.59
N GLN A 187 7.64 -4.43 -14.90
CA GLN A 187 7.51 -3.61 -16.11
C GLN A 187 8.40 -2.37 -16.10
N LEU A 188 8.61 -1.73 -14.95
CA LEU A 188 9.53 -0.59 -14.84
C LEU A 188 10.99 -1.04 -14.96
N GLU A 189 11.36 -2.14 -14.31
CA GLU A 189 12.71 -2.72 -14.43
C GLU A 189 13.00 -3.21 -15.85
N ASP A 190 12.00 -3.70 -16.56
CA ASP A 190 12.09 -4.06 -17.98
C ASP A 190 12.39 -2.86 -18.86
N LEU A 191 11.87 -1.68 -18.50
CA LEU A 191 12.11 -0.40 -19.15
C LEU A 191 13.45 0.25 -18.73
N GLY A 192 14.21 -0.38 -17.83
CA GLY A 192 15.51 0.10 -17.37
C GLY A 192 15.47 1.02 -16.16
N TYR A 193 14.41 0.96 -15.33
CA TYR A 193 14.33 1.70 -14.07
C TYR A 193 14.76 0.85 -12.89
N ALA A 194 15.62 1.39 -12.03
CA ALA A 194 15.75 0.94 -10.66
C ALA A 194 14.54 1.41 -9.86
N THR A 195 13.90 0.50 -9.13
CA THR A 195 12.64 0.75 -8.42
C THR A 195 12.84 0.63 -6.90
N GLN A 196 12.11 1.42 -6.12
CA GLN A 196 12.05 1.32 -4.67
C GLN A 196 10.60 1.40 -4.21
N ILE A 197 10.14 0.42 -3.44
CA ILE A 197 8.80 0.39 -2.86
C ILE A 197 8.87 0.43 -1.34
N ARG A 198 8.03 1.28 -0.74
CA ARG A 198 7.96 1.45 0.71
C ARG A 198 6.51 1.58 1.17
N LEU A 199 6.19 0.91 2.28
CA LEU A 199 5.04 1.27 3.10
C LEU A 199 5.48 2.36 4.08
N VAL A 200 4.91 3.55 3.92
CA VAL A 200 5.34 4.78 4.57
C VAL A 200 4.28 5.29 5.53
N ASP A 201 4.67 5.54 6.78
CA ASP A 201 3.88 6.28 7.76
C ASP A 201 4.11 7.79 7.59
N ALA A 202 3.07 8.54 7.21
CA ALA A 202 3.18 9.96 6.89
C ALA A 202 3.70 10.83 8.05
N TRP A 203 3.42 10.44 9.31
CA TRP A 203 3.87 11.18 10.49
C TRP A 203 5.38 11.25 10.62
N LYS A 204 6.09 10.23 10.13
CA LYS A 204 7.56 10.21 10.08
C LYS A 204 8.15 11.29 9.17
N TYR A 205 7.31 11.98 8.39
CA TYR A 205 7.70 13.06 7.49
C TYR A 205 7.01 14.39 7.86
N GLY A 206 6.52 14.52 9.11
CA GLY A 206 5.95 15.77 9.66
C GLY A 206 4.45 15.94 9.43
N VAL A 207 3.75 14.93 8.91
CA VAL A 207 2.29 14.97 8.72
C VAL A 207 1.59 14.61 10.05
N PRO A 208 0.78 15.48 10.66
CA PRO A 208 0.19 15.26 11.98
C PRO A 208 -1.01 14.29 11.97
N GLN A 209 -0.87 13.12 11.33
CA GLN A 209 -1.90 12.09 11.27
C GLN A 209 -1.33 10.67 11.11
N HIS A 210 -2.10 9.67 11.57
CA HIS A 210 -1.86 8.26 11.26
C HIS A 210 -2.34 7.92 9.85
N ARG A 211 -1.51 8.16 8.83
CA ARG A 211 -1.78 7.81 7.42
C ARG A 211 -0.63 6.99 6.84
N LYS A 212 -0.93 5.72 6.52
CA LYS A 212 -0.01 4.82 5.81
C LYS A 212 -0.25 4.88 4.30
N ARG A 213 0.81 4.86 3.51
CA ARG A 213 0.79 4.84 2.04
C ARG A 213 1.83 3.90 1.46
N LEU A 214 1.48 3.29 0.33
CA LEU A 214 2.43 2.58 -0.52
C LEU A 214 3.01 3.61 -1.50
N ILE A 215 4.33 3.80 -1.48
CA ILE A 215 5.03 4.68 -2.41
C ILE A 215 5.98 3.84 -3.24
N LEU A 216 5.85 3.94 -4.57
CA LEU A 216 6.76 3.38 -5.55
C LEU A 216 7.52 4.53 -6.20
N LEU A 217 8.84 4.48 -6.08
CA LEU A 217 9.76 5.39 -6.75
C LEU A 217 10.55 4.60 -7.79
N ALA A 218 10.85 5.23 -8.92
CA ALA A 218 11.68 4.62 -9.94
C ALA A 218 12.56 5.64 -10.66
N ARG A 219 13.78 5.23 -11.02
CA ARG A 219 14.78 6.05 -11.72
C ARG A 219 15.52 5.24 -12.78
N ASN A 220 15.74 5.81 -13.95
CA ASN A 220 16.46 5.16 -15.04
C ASN A 220 17.89 5.69 -15.24
N ASP A 221 18.34 6.57 -14.34
CA ASP A 221 19.64 7.25 -14.39
C ASP A 221 20.58 6.85 -13.25
N VAL A 222 20.04 6.36 -12.12
CA VAL A 222 20.81 5.87 -10.97
C VAL A 222 20.14 4.66 -10.32
N GLU A 223 20.95 3.68 -9.92
CA GLU A 223 20.48 2.44 -9.28
C GLU A 223 20.06 2.66 -7.82
N CYS A 224 20.84 3.45 -7.08
CA CYS A 224 20.65 3.67 -5.64
C CYS A 224 20.29 5.12 -5.35
N PHE A 225 19.15 5.33 -4.69
CA PHE A 225 18.68 6.64 -4.25
C PHE A 225 17.95 6.51 -2.91
N SER A 226 18.05 7.54 -2.07
CA SER A 226 17.61 7.49 -0.68
C SER A 226 16.63 8.61 -0.33
N TRP A 227 15.70 8.30 0.57
CA TRP A 227 14.83 9.29 1.19
C TRP A 227 15.61 10.11 2.21
N ARG A 228 15.09 11.29 2.53
CA ARG A 228 15.51 12.02 3.73
C ARG A 228 15.23 11.18 4.99
N LYS A 229 15.96 11.49 6.07
CA LYS A 229 15.82 10.82 7.36
C LYS A 229 14.39 10.94 7.91
N GLU A 230 13.88 9.84 8.45
CA GLU A 230 12.59 9.78 9.15
C GLU A 230 12.67 10.49 10.51
N LEU A 231 11.57 11.12 10.91
CA LEU A 231 11.41 11.67 12.25
C LEU A 231 11.24 10.55 13.27
N GLU A 232 11.88 10.73 14.42
CA GLU A 232 11.66 9.89 15.60
C GLU A 232 10.30 10.23 16.25
N HIS A 233 9.83 9.34 17.13
CA HIS A 233 8.48 9.44 17.70
C HIS A 233 8.26 10.70 18.55
N ASP A 234 9.28 11.16 19.26
CA ASP A 234 9.30 12.37 20.09
C ASP A 234 9.39 13.66 19.27
N GLN A 235 9.76 13.56 17.99
CA GLN A 235 9.84 14.67 17.04
C GLN A 235 8.55 14.87 16.22
N ARG A 236 7.53 14.05 16.46
CA ARG A 236 6.28 14.07 15.68
C ARG A 236 5.54 15.40 15.85
N THR A 237 4.95 15.89 14.77
CA THR A 237 4.03 17.03 14.83
C THR A 237 2.69 16.56 15.38
N THR A 238 2.25 17.14 16.50
CA THR A 238 0.97 16.80 17.14
C THR A 238 -0.21 17.54 16.50
N LEU A 239 -1.43 17.14 16.84
CA LEU A 239 -2.63 17.88 16.44
C LEU A 239 -2.62 19.32 16.99
N ARG A 240 -2.13 19.53 18.22
CA ARG A 240 -1.97 20.87 18.81
C ARG A 240 -1.03 21.74 17.99
N ASP A 241 0.10 21.20 17.54
CA ASP A 241 1.02 21.94 16.67
C ASP A 241 0.35 22.35 15.35
N ALA A 242 -0.56 21.51 14.84
CA ALA A 242 -1.20 21.70 13.55
C ALA A 242 -2.31 22.76 13.55
N ILE A 243 -3.16 22.75 14.57
CA ILE A 243 -4.40 23.56 14.58
C ILE A 243 -4.59 24.42 15.83
N GLY A 244 -3.69 24.35 16.81
CA GLY A 244 -3.86 25.02 18.11
C GLY A 244 -3.83 26.54 18.07
N ASP A 245 -3.29 27.15 17.00
CA ASP A 245 -3.31 28.61 16.78
C ASP A 245 -4.57 29.12 16.05
N LEU A 246 -5.44 28.23 15.56
CA LEU A 246 -6.61 28.65 14.79
C LEU A 246 -7.68 29.30 15.69
N PRO A 247 -8.45 30.28 15.18
CA PRO A 247 -9.47 30.96 15.96
C PRO A 247 -10.52 29.99 16.53
N VAL A 248 -10.84 30.13 17.82
CA VAL A 248 -11.91 29.34 18.46
C VAL A 248 -13.24 29.66 17.79
N LEU A 249 -14.00 28.62 17.45
CA LEU A 249 -15.32 28.76 16.83
C LEU A 249 -16.43 28.51 17.86
N PRO A 250 -17.25 29.53 18.19
CA PRO A 250 -18.41 29.30 19.05
C PRO A 250 -19.40 28.37 18.35
N VAL A 251 -19.93 27.39 19.08
CA VAL A 251 -20.88 26.41 18.56
C VAL A 251 -22.24 26.64 19.21
N VAL A 252 -23.17 27.20 18.44
CA VAL A 252 -24.60 27.18 18.77
C VAL A 252 -25.26 26.06 17.98
N PRO A 253 -25.91 25.07 18.62
CA PRO A 253 -26.55 23.97 17.92
C PRO A 253 -27.49 24.48 16.83
N THR A 254 -27.45 23.79 15.69
CA THR A 254 -28.20 24.10 14.47
C THR A 254 -27.81 25.39 13.75
N GLU A 255 -26.90 26.22 14.27
CA GLU A 255 -26.35 27.40 13.59
C GLU A 255 -25.11 27.09 12.75
N ARG A 256 -24.69 28.05 11.91
CA ARG A 256 -23.46 27.91 11.09
C ARG A 256 -22.23 27.97 11.98
N VAL A 257 -21.27 27.09 11.74
CA VAL A 257 -20.01 27.03 12.48
C VAL A 257 -18.86 27.46 11.57
N GLY A 258 -18.25 28.59 11.92
CA GLY A 258 -17.17 29.21 11.15
C GLY A 258 -17.62 29.80 9.82
N GLN A 259 -16.67 30.35 9.05
CA GLN A 259 -16.94 31.06 7.80
C GLN A 259 -15.82 30.84 6.78
N ARG A 260 -16.06 31.27 5.54
CA ARG A 260 -15.07 31.21 4.44
C ARG A 260 -13.87 32.10 4.72
N GLU A 261 -14.10 33.23 5.37
CA GLU A 261 -13.11 34.24 5.67
C GLU A 261 -13.35 34.68 7.10
N LEU A 262 -12.35 34.52 7.96
CA LEU A 262 -12.40 34.94 9.36
C LEU A 262 -11.19 35.82 9.67
N PRO A 263 -11.34 36.85 10.52
CA PRO A 263 -10.20 37.56 11.07
C PRO A 263 -9.28 36.58 11.79
N TYR A 264 -7.99 36.84 11.73
CA TYR A 264 -6.98 36.07 12.45
C TYR A 264 -6.08 37.02 13.21
N GLU A 265 -6.00 36.79 14.51
CA GLU A 265 -5.06 37.45 15.39
C GLU A 265 -3.98 36.42 15.72
N GLU A 266 -2.74 36.73 15.36
CA GLU A 266 -1.63 35.82 15.56
C GLU A 266 -1.36 35.66 17.05
N PRO A 267 -1.40 34.42 17.60
CA PRO A 267 -1.03 34.18 18.98
C PRO A 267 0.41 34.61 19.26
N SER A 268 0.72 34.86 20.53
CA SER A 268 2.07 35.24 20.97
C SER A 268 3.12 34.19 20.62
N GLU A 269 2.72 32.92 20.58
CA GLU A 269 3.59 31.80 20.21
C GLU A 269 2.91 30.92 19.15
N LEU A 270 3.64 30.65 18.08
CA LEU A 270 3.24 29.71 17.04
C LEU A 270 4.16 28.50 17.08
N SER A 271 3.58 27.30 16.92
CA SER A 271 4.37 26.09 16.67
C SER A 271 5.20 26.24 15.39
N LYS A 272 6.33 25.53 15.29
CA LYS A 272 7.14 25.50 14.06
C LYS A 272 6.32 25.10 12.83
N PHE A 273 5.37 24.18 13.03
CA PHE A 273 4.47 23.73 11.97
C PHE A 273 3.53 24.84 11.51
N ALA A 274 2.87 25.55 12.44
CA ALA A 274 1.96 26.64 12.12
C ALA A 274 2.70 27.79 11.40
N GLN A 275 3.93 28.10 11.82
CA GLN A 275 4.79 29.08 11.15
C GLN A 275 5.05 28.69 9.68
N ASP A 276 5.36 27.42 9.41
CA ASP A 276 5.58 26.95 8.03
C ASP A 276 4.29 26.98 7.20
N MET A 277 3.17 26.50 7.74
CA MET A 277 1.88 26.51 7.04
C MET A 277 1.42 27.93 6.71
N ARG A 278 1.72 28.91 7.57
CA ARG A 278 1.36 30.32 7.39
C ARG A 278 2.35 31.11 6.52
N LYS A 279 3.46 30.50 6.07
CA LYS A 279 4.43 31.16 5.21
C LYS A 279 3.78 31.67 3.92
N ARG A 280 3.88 32.97 3.67
CA ARG A 280 3.26 33.70 2.53
C ARG A 280 1.72 33.67 2.53
N ALA A 281 1.06 33.27 3.62
CA ALA A 281 -0.37 33.49 3.80
C ALA A 281 -0.65 34.92 4.27
N ARG A 282 -1.90 35.37 4.16
CA ARG A 282 -2.33 36.64 4.77
C ARG A 282 -2.29 36.50 6.28
N LYS A 283 -1.66 37.46 6.96
CA LYS A 283 -1.50 37.41 8.42
C LYS A 283 -2.78 37.76 9.17
N ASP A 284 -3.62 38.61 8.60
CA ASP A 284 -4.81 39.20 9.23
C ASP A 284 -6.09 38.34 9.09
N ARG A 285 -6.00 37.18 8.44
CA ARG A 285 -7.16 36.33 8.19
C ARG A 285 -6.83 34.87 7.96
N VAL A 286 -7.82 34.03 8.25
CA VAL A 286 -7.82 32.61 7.93
C VAL A 286 -8.95 32.30 6.95
N TRP A 287 -8.67 31.39 6.03
CA TRP A 287 -9.60 31.00 4.98
C TRP A 287 -10.14 29.60 5.20
N ASP A 288 -11.41 29.41 4.84
CA ASP A 288 -12.13 28.13 4.88
C ASP A 288 -12.15 27.48 6.28
N HIS A 289 -12.12 28.29 7.34
CA HIS A 289 -12.24 27.82 8.71
C HIS A 289 -13.73 27.68 9.07
N MET A 290 -14.35 26.68 8.45
CA MET A 290 -15.78 26.38 8.57
C MET A 290 -16.02 24.87 8.55
N THR A 291 -17.08 24.43 9.24
CA THR A 291 -17.55 23.04 9.25
C THR A 291 -19.09 22.99 9.13
N ARG A 292 -19.67 21.80 9.22
CA ARG A 292 -21.13 21.59 9.23
C ARG A 292 -21.76 22.10 10.52
N ARG A 293 -23.07 22.40 10.42
CA ARG A 293 -23.92 22.67 11.58
C ARG A 293 -23.90 21.45 12.50
N VAL A 294 -23.84 21.71 13.80
CA VAL A 294 -23.84 20.65 14.83
C VAL A 294 -25.28 20.48 15.31
N ARG A 295 -25.74 19.24 15.44
CA ARG A 295 -27.06 18.96 16.00
C ARG A 295 -27.01 19.11 17.52
N ALA A 296 -28.15 19.38 18.17
CA ALA A 296 -28.18 19.51 19.64
C ALA A 296 -27.70 18.23 20.35
N ASP A 297 -28.15 17.07 19.89
CA ASP A 297 -27.71 15.75 20.38
C ASP A 297 -26.21 15.52 20.11
N ASP A 298 -25.71 15.86 18.92
CA ASP A 298 -24.27 15.77 18.61
C ASP A 298 -23.44 16.66 19.55
N ALA A 299 -23.90 17.88 19.83
CA ALA A 299 -23.16 18.81 20.68
C ALA A 299 -23.02 18.29 22.12
N GLU A 300 -24.10 17.76 22.69
CA GLU A 300 -24.11 17.13 24.02
C GLU A 300 -23.16 15.92 24.08
N ILE A 301 -23.20 15.07 23.05
CA ILE A 301 -22.28 13.93 22.97
C ILE A 301 -20.83 14.42 22.88
N PHE A 302 -20.53 15.36 21.99
CA PHE A 302 -19.14 15.81 21.78
C PHE A 302 -18.55 16.48 23.02
N SER A 303 -19.36 17.19 23.81
CA SER A 303 -18.96 17.81 25.08
C SER A 303 -18.77 16.80 26.23
N SER A 304 -19.41 15.63 26.18
CA SER A 304 -19.23 14.59 27.20
C SER A 304 -18.09 13.61 26.90
N MET A 305 -17.57 13.63 25.67
CA MET A 305 -16.49 12.75 25.22
C MET A 305 -15.09 13.29 25.53
N ASP A 306 -14.16 12.36 25.72
CA ASP A 306 -12.71 12.53 25.57
C ASP A 306 -12.16 11.67 24.42
N SER A 307 -10.83 11.69 24.22
CA SER A 307 -10.17 10.94 23.14
C SER A 307 -10.25 9.41 23.31
N THR A 308 -10.57 8.91 24.50
CA THR A 308 -10.65 7.47 24.83
C THR A 308 -12.08 6.93 24.81
N THR A 309 -13.07 7.82 24.86
CA THR A 309 -14.49 7.47 24.91
C THR A 309 -14.91 6.67 23.67
N LEU A 310 -15.42 5.46 23.91
CA LEU A 310 -15.99 4.58 22.89
C LEU A 310 -17.46 4.91 22.65
N TYR A 311 -17.95 4.65 21.43
CA TYR A 311 -19.34 4.95 21.11
C TYR A 311 -20.34 4.17 21.99
N SER A 312 -19.99 2.96 22.41
CA SER A 312 -20.79 2.14 23.32
C SER A 312 -20.93 2.70 24.74
N GLN A 313 -20.09 3.67 25.12
CA GLN A 313 -20.10 4.31 26.44
C GLN A 313 -20.96 5.58 26.48
N ILE A 314 -21.44 6.06 25.32
CA ILE A 314 -22.37 7.18 25.23
C ILE A 314 -23.73 6.74 25.80
N SER A 315 -24.45 7.64 26.48
CA SER A 315 -25.79 7.36 27.00
C SER A 315 -26.70 6.75 25.93
N PRO A 316 -27.39 5.62 26.20
CA PRO A 316 -28.22 4.92 25.19
C PRO A 316 -29.27 5.81 24.51
N GLU A 317 -29.77 6.82 25.22
CA GLU A 317 -30.74 7.81 24.73
C GLU A 317 -30.18 8.70 23.61
N LEU A 318 -28.86 8.91 23.59
CA LEU A 318 -28.13 9.70 22.61
C LEU A 318 -27.52 8.84 21.48
N GLN A 319 -27.52 7.51 21.64
CA GLN A 319 -27.01 6.58 20.64
C GLN A 319 -27.99 6.42 19.45
N ARG A 320 -27.60 6.90 18.27
CA ARG A 320 -28.39 6.77 17.04
C ARG A 320 -28.09 5.52 16.20
N TYR A 321 -26.91 4.97 16.38
CA TYR A 321 -26.44 3.75 15.77
C TYR A 321 -26.38 2.64 16.82
N LYS A 322 -26.53 1.38 16.38
CA LYS A 322 -26.37 0.25 17.28
C LYS A 322 -24.88 0.09 17.65
N ALA A 323 -24.60 0.08 18.95
CA ALA A 323 -23.23 0.05 19.48
C ALA A 323 -22.49 -1.27 19.22
N ASP A 324 -23.21 -2.37 18.96
CA ASP A 324 -22.67 -3.67 18.58
C ASP A 324 -22.02 -3.69 17.18
N HIS A 325 -22.49 -2.84 16.27
CA HIS A 325 -21.99 -2.72 14.90
C HIS A 325 -21.05 -1.53 14.68
N PHE A 326 -21.12 -0.49 15.52
CA PHE A 326 -20.38 0.75 15.33
C PHE A 326 -19.69 1.23 16.61
N THR A 327 -18.72 0.45 17.09
CA THR A 327 -17.97 0.76 18.33
C THR A 327 -17.12 2.03 18.24
N ASP A 328 -16.67 2.42 17.04
CA ASP A 328 -15.82 3.60 16.79
C ASP A 328 -16.52 4.69 15.94
N LYS A 329 -17.86 4.74 15.96
CA LYS A 329 -18.63 5.68 15.12
C LYS A 329 -18.21 7.12 15.35
N TYR A 330 -18.01 7.49 16.62
CA TYR A 330 -17.59 8.83 17.04
C TYR A 330 -16.18 8.74 17.60
N LYS A 331 -15.33 9.68 17.20
CA LYS A 331 -13.98 9.82 17.73
C LYS A 331 -13.65 11.28 17.95
N LYS A 332 -13.46 11.62 19.22
CA LYS A 332 -12.78 12.85 19.63
C LYS A 332 -11.29 12.67 19.50
N LEU A 333 -10.65 13.67 18.91
CA LEU A 333 -9.20 13.67 18.71
C LEU A 333 -8.50 14.08 20.02
N ASP A 334 -7.20 13.85 20.08
CA ASP A 334 -6.34 14.23 21.21
C ASP A 334 -5.40 15.35 20.77
N TRP A 335 -5.24 16.38 21.60
CA TRP A 335 -4.30 17.48 21.34
C TRP A 335 -2.85 17.01 21.25
N SER A 336 -2.47 16.02 22.04
CA SER A 336 -1.08 15.56 22.23
C SER A 336 -0.69 14.41 21.29
N ASP A 337 -1.65 13.96 20.47
CA ASP A 337 -1.49 12.84 19.55
C ASP A 337 -1.67 13.28 18.09
N LEU A 338 -1.49 12.35 17.19
CA LEU A 338 -1.76 12.50 15.76
C LEU A 338 -3.26 12.42 15.49
N SER A 339 -3.72 13.11 14.44
CA SER A 339 -5.08 12.94 13.94
C SER A 339 -5.29 11.54 13.33
N ARG A 340 -6.55 11.10 13.20
CA ARG A 340 -6.86 9.97 12.31
C ARG A 340 -6.57 10.36 10.86
N SER A 341 -6.33 9.35 10.00
CA SER A 341 -6.24 9.55 8.55
C SER A 341 -7.39 10.40 8.04
N ILE A 342 -7.10 11.57 7.45
CA ILE A 342 -8.14 12.39 6.80
C ILE A 342 -8.57 11.66 5.52
N THR A 343 -9.83 11.25 5.46
CA THR A 343 -10.41 10.54 4.31
C THR A 343 -11.43 11.42 3.62
N ALA A 344 -11.71 11.19 2.33
CA ALA A 344 -12.75 11.93 1.62
C ALA A 344 -14.16 11.77 2.23
N HIS A 345 -14.36 10.74 3.06
CA HIS A 345 -15.60 10.53 3.82
C HIS A 345 -15.85 11.63 4.87
N ILE A 346 -14.84 12.41 5.27
CA ILE A 346 -15.03 13.59 6.13
C ILE A 346 -16.03 14.60 5.55
N ALA A 347 -16.23 14.61 4.23
CA ALA A 347 -17.25 15.42 3.56
C ALA A 347 -18.70 15.08 3.95
N LYS A 348 -18.92 13.96 4.68
CA LYS A 348 -20.23 13.50 5.17
C LYS A 348 -20.50 14.01 6.59
N ASP A 349 -20.42 13.14 7.59
CA ASP A 349 -20.74 13.47 8.98
C ASP A 349 -19.50 13.99 9.75
N GLY A 350 -18.30 13.53 9.39
CA GLY A 350 -17.06 13.93 10.02
C GLY A 350 -16.89 13.38 11.45
N TYR A 351 -17.72 12.42 11.88
CA TYR A 351 -17.75 11.97 13.29
C TYR A 351 -16.47 11.27 13.76
N TRP A 352 -15.57 10.91 12.84
CA TRP A 352 -14.23 10.40 13.17
C TRP A 352 -13.20 11.49 13.49
N TYR A 353 -13.61 12.76 13.37
CA TYR A 353 -12.75 13.93 13.43
C TYR A 353 -13.40 15.00 14.32
N ILE A 354 -13.84 14.62 15.52
CA ILE A 354 -14.41 15.58 16.49
C ILE A 354 -13.26 16.38 17.10
N HIS A 355 -13.44 17.71 17.15
CA HIS A 355 -12.43 18.65 17.65
C HIS A 355 -12.10 18.35 19.13
N PRO A 356 -10.82 18.40 19.54
CA PRO A 356 -10.39 18.02 20.88
C PRO A 356 -10.85 18.99 21.99
N ASP A 357 -11.09 20.26 21.67
CA ASP A 357 -11.56 21.27 22.62
C ASP A 357 -13.01 21.02 23.07
N GLN A 358 -13.24 21.05 24.39
CA GLN A 358 -14.55 20.86 25.01
C GLN A 358 -15.51 22.02 24.72
N GLU A 359 -14.97 23.23 24.56
CA GLU A 359 -15.76 24.43 24.26
C GLU A 359 -16.16 24.53 22.79
N GLN A 360 -15.60 23.64 21.95
CA GLN A 360 -15.89 23.56 20.52
C GLN A 360 -16.45 22.18 20.17
N PRO A 361 -17.68 21.84 20.60
CA PRO A 361 -18.30 20.56 20.29
C PRO A 361 -18.70 20.49 18.81
N ARG A 362 -17.72 20.34 17.92
CA ARG A 362 -17.85 20.30 16.46
C ARG A 362 -16.87 19.30 15.87
N THR A 363 -17.04 18.99 14.58
CA THR A 363 -16.00 18.30 13.82
C THR A 363 -14.95 19.28 13.30
N LEU A 364 -13.82 18.75 12.83
CA LEU A 364 -12.79 19.57 12.19
C LEU A 364 -13.37 20.34 10.99
N THR A 365 -12.86 21.56 10.81
CA THR A 365 -13.12 22.46 9.69
C THR A 365 -12.33 22.07 8.45
N VAL A 366 -12.67 22.69 7.32
CA VAL A 366 -11.89 22.55 6.08
C VAL A 366 -10.45 23.01 6.28
N ARG A 367 -10.20 24.16 6.93
CA ARG A 367 -8.84 24.65 7.24
C ARG A 367 -8.06 23.70 8.15
N GLU A 368 -8.68 23.23 9.23
CA GLU A 368 -8.02 22.28 10.15
C GLU A 368 -7.66 20.98 9.43
N SER A 369 -8.58 20.45 8.62
CA SER A 369 -8.32 19.25 7.83
C SER A 369 -7.23 19.46 6.78
N ALA A 370 -7.19 20.64 6.15
CA ALA A 370 -6.15 21.03 5.20
C ALA A 370 -4.78 21.08 5.88
N ARG A 371 -4.68 21.67 7.08
CA ARG A 371 -3.43 21.70 7.87
C ARG A 371 -3.01 20.32 8.35
N VAL A 372 -3.95 19.49 8.82
CA VAL A 372 -3.63 18.09 9.18
C VAL A 372 -3.11 17.31 7.97
N GLN A 373 -3.60 17.64 6.78
CA GLN A 373 -3.11 17.11 5.52
C GLN A 373 -1.84 17.81 5.00
N THR A 374 -1.35 18.86 5.68
CA THR A 374 -0.14 19.65 5.37
C THR A 374 -0.24 20.59 4.16
N PHE A 375 -1.44 21.04 3.84
CA PHE A 375 -1.63 22.16 2.92
C PHE A 375 -1.35 23.51 3.64
N PRO A 376 -0.59 24.43 3.02
CA PRO A 376 -0.34 25.74 3.59
C PRO A 376 -1.61 26.60 3.59
N ASP A 377 -1.64 27.62 4.45
CA ASP A 377 -2.81 28.47 4.70
C ASP A 377 -3.23 29.32 3.49
N LYS A 378 -2.28 29.58 2.57
CA LYS A 378 -2.58 30.23 1.29
C LYS A 378 -3.30 29.32 0.28
N PHE A 379 -3.25 28.00 0.47
CA PHE A 379 -3.88 27.04 -0.43
C PHE A 379 -5.40 27.08 -0.24
N ARG A 380 -6.12 27.31 -1.34
CA ARG A 380 -7.59 27.41 -1.38
C ARG A 380 -8.17 26.29 -2.22
N PHE A 381 -9.38 25.87 -1.90
CA PHE A 381 -10.09 24.79 -2.60
C PHE A 381 -11.36 25.34 -3.26
N ALA A 382 -11.48 25.16 -4.57
CA ALA A 382 -12.67 25.53 -5.32
C ALA A 382 -13.86 24.60 -4.97
N GLY A 383 -15.07 25.13 -5.14
CA GLY A 383 -16.31 24.41 -4.88
C GLY A 383 -16.92 24.67 -3.49
N THR A 384 -17.81 23.76 -3.09
CA THR A 384 -18.47 23.81 -1.78
C THR A 384 -17.56 23.27 -0.68
N ARG A 385 -17.95 23.45 0.58
CA ARG A 385 -17.32 22.86 1.76
C ARG A 385 -17.14 21.35 1.61
N SER A 386 -18.15 20.65 1.09
CA SER A 386 -18.08 19.20 0.87
C SER A 386 -17.10 18.82 -0.24
N ASP A 387 -16.96 19.65 -1.27
CA ASP A 387 -15.97 19.44 -2.33
C ASP A 387 -14.54 19.65 -1.80
N ALA A 388 -14.32 20.70 -1.01
CA ALA A 388 -13.04 20.94 -0.34
C ALA A 388 -12.64 19.77 0.56
N PHE A 389 -13.55 19.25 1.40
CA PHE A 389 -13.29 18.07 2.23
C PHE A 389 -12.95 16.82 1.40
N ARG A 390 -13.65 16.59 0.28
CA ARG A 390 -13.36 15.45 -0.62
C ARG A 390 -11.96 15.59 -1.23
N GLN A 391 -11.64 16.78 -1.73
CA GLN A 391 -10.34 17.12 -2.29
C GLN A 391 -9.20 16.90 -1.28
N ILE A 392 -9.34 17.42 -0.05
CA ILE A 392 -8.36 17.25 1.02
C ILE A 392 -8.18 15.77 1.39
N GLY A 393 -9.27 15.02 1.54
CA GLY A 393 -9.20 13.62 1.95
C GLY A 393 -8.61 12.67 0.89
N ASN A 394 -8.82 12.98 -0.39
CA ASN A 394 -8.23 12.24 -1.52
C ASN A 394 -6.75 12.57 -1.73
N ALA A 395 -6.30 13.76 -1.33
CA ALA A 395 -4.93 14.20 -1.59
C ALA A 395 -3.86 13.35 -0.88
N VAL A 396 -2.71 13.24 -1.53
CA VAL A 396 -1.45 12.91 -0.85
C VAL A 396 -1.07 14.09 0.05
N PRO A 397 -0.64 13.87 1.31
CA PRO A 397 -0.14 14.98 2.12
C PRO A 397 1.08 15.65 1.46
N PRO A 398 1.11 16.98 1.26
CA PRO A 398 2.24 17.65 0.60
C PRO A 398 3.60 17.34 1.23
N LEU A 399 3.75 17.27 2.55
CA LEU A 399 5.04 16.93 3.17
C LEU A 399 5.52 15.49 2.88
N LEU A 400 4.58 14.55 2.70
CA LEU A 400 4.92 13.18 2.28
C LEU A 400 5.31 13.16 0.78
N GLY A 401 4.54 13.86 -0.06
CA GLY A 401 4.86 14.00 -1.48
C GLY A 401 6.22 14.68 -1.71
N GLU A 402 6.56 15.68 -0.90
CA GLU A 402 7.85 16.36 -0.89
C GLU A 402 8.99 15.39 -0.57
N ALA A 403 8.88 14.63 0.52
CA ALA A 403 9.90 13.64 0.90
C ALA A 403 10.13 12.57 -0.18
N ALA A 404 9.05 12.13 -0.84
CA ALA A 404 9.11 11.18 -1.95
C ALA A 404 9.79 11.78 -3.18
N ALA A 405 9.46 13.03 -3.51
CA ALA A 405 9.99 13.73 -4.68
C ALA A 405 11.43 14.21 -4.51
N GLU A 406 11.87 14.50 -3.27
CA GLU A 406 13.26 14.80 -2.93
C GLU A 406 14.18 13.62 -3.26
N ALA A 407 13.75 12.39 -2.99
CA ALA A 407 14.51 11.17 -3.31
C ALA A 407 14.74 10.98 -4.83
N LEU A 408 13.93 11.63 -5.66
CA LEU A 408 14.01 11.57 -7.12
C LEU A 408 14.85 12.69 -7.74
N LEU A 409 15.35 13.64 -6.94
CA LEU A 409 16.19 14.73 -7.47
C LEU A 409 17.48 14.17 -8.10
N PRO A 410 17.97 14.78 -9.20
CA PRO A 410 19.21 14.36 -9.83
C PRO A 410 20.39 14.30 -8.85
N VAL A 411 21.22 13.26 -8.95
CA VAL A 411 22.38 13.03 -8.06
C VAL A 411 23.65 13.29 -8.88
N GLY A 412 24.10 14.55 -8.92
CA GLY A 412 25.32 14.96 -9.65
C GLY A 412 25.32 14.62 -11.16
N ASP A 413 26.42 14.94 -11.85
CA ASP A 413 26.63 14.66 -13.28
C ASP A 413 26.97 13.17 -13.53
N GLY A 414 26.18 12.25 -12.95
CA GLY A 414 26.24 10.84 -13.30
C GLY A 414 25.78 10.64 -14.74
N GLN A 415 26.66 10.13 -15.59
CA GLN A 415 26.38 9.84 -17.00
C GLN A 415 25.08 9.04 -17.10
N SER A 416 24.04 9.67 -17.65
CA SER A 416 22.85 8.94 -18.10
C SER A 416 23.33 7.94 -19.14
N ALA A 417 23.34 6.66 -18.81
CA ALA A 417 23.67 5.63 -19.77
C ALA A 417 22.62 5.67 -20.89
N GLU A 418 23.02 6.07 -22.10
CA GLU A 418 22.20 5.89 -23.29
C GLU A 418 21.88 4.39 -23.41
N GLY A 419 20.63 4.01 -23.09
CA GLY A 419 20.20 2.61 -23.01
C GLY A 419 19.48 2.20 -21.73
N GLY A 420 19.44 3.07 -20.70
CA GLY A 420 18.82 2.78 -19.40
C GLY A 420 19.70 1.91 -18.50
N LEU A 421 19.32 1.79 -17.22
CA LEU A 421 20.03 0.92 -16.29
C LEU A 421 19.75 -0.55 -16.61
N ARG A 422 20.66 -1.44 -16.18
CA ARG A 422 20.36 -2.85 -15.97
C ARG A 422 20.09 -3.02 -14.47
N PRO A 423 18.82 -3.01 -14.02
CA PRO A 423 18.52 -3.00 -12.60
C PRO A 423 19.06 -4.26 -11.92
N HIS A 424 19.62 -4.08 -10.73
CA HIS A 424 20.21 -5.15 -9.94
C HIS A 424 19.21 -6.30 -9.74
N TRP A 425 17.99 -5.97 -9.30
CA TRP A 425 16.95 -6.97 -9.02
C TRP A 425 16.50 -7.74 -10.25
N ARG A 426 16.54 -7.13 -11.45
CA ARG A 426 16.28 -7.84 -12.71
C ARG A 426 17.32 -8.94 -12.93
N THR A 427 18.60 -8.61 -12.77
CA THR A 427 19.71 -9.57 -12.90
C THR A 427 19.60 -10.70 -11.88
N VAL A 428 19.29 -10.37 -10.62
CA VAL A 428 19.06 -11.37 -9.56
C VAL A 428 17.93 -12.33 -9.94
N ARG A 429 16.83 -11.81 -10.51
CA ARG A 429 15.69 -12.65 -10.94
C ARG A 429 16.03 -13.52 -12.15
N GLU A 430 16.81 -13.02 -13.10
CA GLU A 430 17.28 -13.78 -14.26
C GLU A 430 18.15 -14.97 -13.82
N ASP A 431 19.11 -14.74 -12.94
CA ASP A 431 19.98 -15.79 -12.38
C ASP A 431 19.19 -16.82 -11.56
N LEU A 432 18.27 -16.36 -10.70
CA LEU A 432 17.39 -17.25 -9.94
C LEU A 432 16.56 -18.15 -10.87
N THR A 433 16.03 -17.56 -11.95
CA THR A 433 15.20 -18.26 -12.93
C THR A 433 16.04 -19.27 -13.71
N ALA A 434 17.22 -18.90 -14.17
CA ALA A 434 18.15 -19.79 -14.88
C ALA A 434 18.54 -20.99 -14.00
N TRP A 435 18.90 -20.73 -12.74
CA TRP A 435 19.21 -21.79 -11.77
C TRP A 435 18.01 -22.71 -11.54
N ALA A 436 16.82 -22.14 -11.32
CA ALA A 436 15.60 -22.92 -11.06
C ALA A 436 15.22 -23.80 -12.26
N ARG A 437 15.41 -23.31 -13.49
CA ARG A 437 15.22 -24.11 -14.71
C ARG A 437 16.18 -25.30 -14.76
N GLY A 438 17.45 -25.10 -14.39
CA GLY A 438 18.42 -26.20 -14.26
C GLY A 438 18.03 -27.25 -13.22
N GLN A 439 17.42 -26.83 -12.10
CA GLN A 439 16.96 -27.75 -11.05
C GLN A 439 15.75 -28.61 -11.46
N ARG A 440 14.96 -28.20 -12.47
CA ARG A 440 13.84 -29.00 -12.99
C ARG A 440 14.29 -30.30 -13.66
N ASP A 441 15.55 -30.37 -14.10
CA ASP A 441 16.14 -31.55 -14.73
C ASP A 441 17.08 -32.32 -13.80
N ALA A 442 17.18 -31.88 -12.54
CA ALA A 442 17.96 -32.51 -11.49
C ALA A 442 17.07 -33.28 -10.49
N GLU A 443 17.68 -33.77 -9.41
CA GLU A 443 17.00 -34.51 -8.34
C GLU A 443 15.91 -33.69 -7.61
N ASN A 444 15.91 -32.36 -7.75
CA ASN A 444 14.98 -31.46 -7.07
C ASN A 444 13.72 -31.11 -7.88
N TRP A 445 13.49 -31.75 -9.02
CA TRP A 445 12.38 -31.39 -9.94
C TRP A 445 11.02 -31.34 -9.25
N TYR A 446 10.78 -32.23 -8.27
CA TYR A 446 9.51 -32.34 -7.55
C TYR A 446 9.21 -31.14 -6.63
N GLN A 447 10.17 -30.23 -6.44
CA GLN A 447 10.01 -29.03 -5.61
C GLN A 447 9.70 -27.78 -6.43
N LEU A 448 9.63 -27.90 -7.75
CA LEU A 448 9.51 -26.78 -8.68
C LEU A 448 8.32 -27.02 -9.63
N PRO A 449 7.51 -25.99 -9.94
CA PRO A 449 6.49 -26.10 -10.97
C PRO A 449 7.16 -26.30 -12.34
N GLY A 450 6.48 -26.90 -13.31
CA GLY A 450 6.96 -27.04 -14.69
C GLY A 450 6.43 -28.28 -15.41
N ARG A 451 7.00 -28.59 -16.59
CA ARG A 451 6.55 -29.69 -17.47
C ARG A 451 6.45 -31.07 -16.82
N HIS A 452 7.25 -31.31 -15.78
CA HIS A 452 7.32 -32.59 -15.08
C HIS A 452 6.37 -32.65 -13.87
N MET A 453 5.62 -31.58 -13.58
CA MET A 453 4.78 -31.43 -12.38
C MET A 453 3.30 -31.33 -12.76
N SER A 454 2.58 -32.46 -12.69
CA SER A 454 1.12 -32.56 -12.82
C SER A 454 0.41 -32.23 -11.51
N GLY A 455 -0.91 -32.02 -11.57
CA GLY A 455 -1.72 -31.86 -10.35
C GLY A 455 -1.59 -33.05 -9.39
N LEU A 456 -1.44 -34.28 -9.90
CA LEU A 456 -1.23 -35.45 -9.05
C LEU A 456 0.08 -35.37 -8.26
N GLN A 457 1.20 -35.07 -8.94
CA GLN A 457 2.51 -34.97 -8.29
C GLN A 457 2.54 -33.81 -7.29
N ALA A 458 1.94 -32.67 -7.65
CA ALA A 458 1.80 -31.53 -6.76
C ALA A 458 1.00 -31.90 -5.49
N ALA A 459 -0.09 -32.66 -5.63
CA ALA A 459 -0.91 -33.12 -4.50
C ALA A 459 -0.14 -34.07 -3.58
N VAL A 460 0.63 -35.00 -4.14
CA VAL A 460 1.51 -35.90 -3.37
C VAL A 460 2.53 -35.10 -2.57
N VAL A 461 3.24 -34.15 -3.20
CA VAL A 461 4.22 -33.30 -2.51
C VAL A 461 3.56 -32.44 -1.43
N ALA A 462 2.40 -31.84 -1.72
CA ALA A 462 1.66 -31.00 -0.79
C ALA A 462 1.19 -31.77 0.45
N ILE A 463 0.65 -32.97 0.27
CA ILE A 463 0.21 -33.83 1.39
C ILE A 463 1.41 -34.31 2.21
N LEU A 464 2.56 -34.55 1.59
CA LEU A 464 3.77 -35.00 2.27
C LEU A 464 4.57 -33.85 2.92
N SER A 465 4.34 -32.59 2.53
CA SER A 465 5.13 -31.44 3.00
C SER A 465 5.04 -31.18 4.51
N GLY A 466 4.02 -31.73 5.18
CA GLY A 466 3.86 -31.66 6.64
C GLY A 466 4.46 -32.84 7.42
N THR A 467 5.23 -33.71 6.76
CA THR A 467 5.96 -34.81 7.41
C THR A 467 7.42 -34.44 7.66
N ARG A 468 8.03 -35.01 8.70
CA ARG A 468 9.48 -34.93 8.91
C ARG A 468 10.16 -36.01 8.07
N MET A 469 10.31 -35.76 6.78
CA MET A 469 11.03 -36.65 5.86
C MET A 469 12.32 -35.99 5.37
N GLN A 470 13.34 -36.80 5.17
CA GLN A 470 14.57 -36.35 4.51
C GLN A 470 14.28 -36.09 3.02
N PRO A 471 14.97 -35.13 2.38
CA PRO A 471 14.78 -34.81 0.96
C PRO A 471 14.87 -36.06 0.05
N ALA A 472 15.85 -36.94 0.28
CA ALA A 472 16.00 -38.18 -0.48
C ALA A 472 14.80 -39.13 -0.36
N GLN A 473 14.16 -39.18 0.82
CA GLN A 473 12.96 -40.01 1.02
C GLN A 473 11.76 -39.44 0.27
N LEU A 474 11.57 -38.11 0.31
CA LEU A 474 10.51 -37.45 -0.43
C LEU A 474 10.72 -37.60 -1.95
N SER A 475 11.96 -37.44 -2.42
CA SER A 475 12.32 -37.66 -3.83
C SER A 475 11.95 -39.07 -4.29
N ALA A 476 12.39 -40.10 -3.55
CA ALA A 476 12.07 -41.49 -3.85
C ALA A 476 10.55 -41.76 -3.90
N MET A 477 9.76 -41.15 -3.01
CA MET A 477 8.30 -41.28 -3.03
C MET A 477 7.67 -40.61 -4.26
N VAL A 478 8.13 -39.42 -4.64
CA VAL A 478 7.55 -38.69 -5.78
C VAL A 478 7.98 -39.32 -7.11
N GLU A 479 9.15 -39.96 -7.19
CA GLU A 479 9.56 -40.75 -8.35
C GLU A 479 8.57 -41.88 -8.68
N VAL A 480 7.90 -42.47 -7.69
CA VAL A 480 6.86 -43.51 -7.90
C VAL A 480 5.71 -43.00 -8.77
N VAL A 481 5.41 -41.70 -8.70
CA VAL A 481 4.32 -41.06 -9.44
C VAL A 481 4.81 -40.19 -10.60
N ARG A 482 6.10 -40.28 -10.96
CA ARG A 482 6.68 -39.49 -12.05
C ARG A 482 6.05 -39.88 -13.39
N GLY A 483 5.68 -38.87 -14.17
CA GLY A 483 4.99 -39.04 -15.45
C GLY A 483 3.50 -39.46 -15.35
N LEU A 484 2.98 -39.73 -14.15
CA LEU A 484 1.56 -40.05 -13.97
C LEU A 484 0.70 -38.78 -13.95
N THR A 485 -0.41 -38.83 -14.68
CA THR A 485 -1.46 -37.79 -14.68
C THR A 485 -2.73 -38.23 -13.95
N SER A 486 -2.85 -39.52 -13.63
CA SER A 486 -3.94 -40.09 -12.85
C SER A 486 -3.42 -41.17 -11.92
N MET A 487 -4.19 -41.46 -10.86
CA MET A 487 -3.84 -42.46 -9.85
C MET A 487 -4.80 -43.65 -9.94
N ASN A 488 -4.25 -44.86 -10.02
CA ASN A 488 -4.98 -46.14 -9.90
C ASN A 488 -4.59 -46.87 -8.61
N THR A 489 -5.29 -47.95 -8.27
CA THR A 489 -5.04 -48.73 -7.05
C THR A 489 -3.59 -49.21 -6.93
N ALA A 490 -3.01 -49.72 -8.02
CA ALA A 490 -1.62 -50.21 -8.02
C ALA A 490 -0.60 -49.10 -7.74
N SER A 491 -0.79 -47.92 -8.34
CA SER A 491 0.08 -46.75 -8.09
C SER A 491 -0.05 -46.20 -6.67
N LEU A 492 -1.25 -46.26 -6.08
CA LEU A 492 -1.47 -45.89 -4.68
C LEU A 492 -0.80 -46.88 -3.73
N GLU A 493 -0.89 -48.19 -3.99
CA GLU A 493 -0.21 -49.23 -3.22
C GLU A 493 1.32 -49.09 -3.30
N ALA A 494 1.86 -48.81 -4.49
CA ALA A 494 3.28 -48.55 -4.68
C ALA A 494 3.75 -47.33 -3.86
N LEU A 495 3.00 -46.22 -3.92
CA LEU A 495 3.31 -45.01 -3.16
C LEU A 495 3.19 -45.23 -1.64
N THR A 496 2.21 -46.02 -1.20
CA THR A 496 2.02 -46.39 0.20
C THR A 496 3.16 -47.28 0.70
N THR A 497 3.66 -48.19 -0.15
CA THR A 497 4.81 -49.06 0.16
C THR A 497 6.10 -48.25 0.26
N ALA A 498 6.29 -47.24 -0.59
CA ALA A 498 7.45 -46.35 -0.56
C ALA A 498 7.47 -45.40 0.66
N ALA A 499 6.35 -45.22 1.36
CA ALA A 499 6.26 -44.32 2.50
C ALA A 499 7.06 -44.85 3.71
N PRO A 500 8.08 -44.12 4.20
CA PRO A 500 9.04 -44.64 5.19
C PRO A 500 8.49 -44.68 6.63
N THR A 501 7.33 -44.07 6.88
CA THR A 501 6.74 -43.95 8.22
C THR A 501 5.23 -44.13 8.16
N GLU A 502 4.63 -44.59 9.26
CA GLU A 502 3.16 -44.68 9.39
C GLU A 502 2.47 -43.31 9.22
N ALA A 503 3.12 -42.22 9.64
CA ALA A 503 2.62 -40.87 9.43
C ALA A 503 2.58 -40.48 7.93
N ALA A 504 3.58 -40.91 7.14
CA ALA A 504 3.58 -40.72 5.69
C ALA A 504 2.53 -41.59 5.01
N LYS A 505 2.39 -42.87 5.41
CA LYS A 505 1.35 -43.78 4.91
C LYS A 505 -0.06 -43.23 5.15
N ALA A 506 -0.35 -42.77 6.37
CA ALA A 506 -1.65 -42.19 6.72
C ALA A 506 -1.99 -40.94 5.89
N ARG A 507 -0.97 -40.15 5.52
CA ARG A 507 -1.13 -38.99 4.64
C ARG A 507 -1.38 -39.41 3.19
N VAL A 508 -0.59 -40.35 2.65
CA VAL A 508 -0.78 -40.90 1.30
C VAL A 508 -2.16 -41.55 1.14
N ALA A 509 -2.69 -42.20 2.18
CA ALA A 509 -4.02 -42.82 2.16
C ALA A 509 -5.15 -41.84 1.81
N ARG A 510 -4.99 -40.53 2.04
CA ARG A 510 -5.96 -39.50 1.63
C ARG A 510 -6.17 -39.46 0.12
N LEU A 511 -5.19 -39.88 -0.69
CA LEU A 511 -5.28 -39.90 -2.15
C LEU A 511 -6.28 -40.95 -2.66
N SER A 512 -6.66 -41.93 -1.83
CA SER A 512 -7.61 -43.00 -2.19
C SER A 512 -8.95 -42.48 -2.71
N VAL A 513 -9.43 -41.33 -2.22
CA VAL A 513 -10.73 -40.74 -2.59
C VAL A 513 -10.77 -40.20 -4.03
N MET A 514 -9.60 -40.04 -4.66
CA MET A 514 -9.47 -39.53 -6.03
C MET A 514 -8.88 -40.58 -6.99
N VAL A 515 -8.74 -41.84 -6.55
CA VAL A 515 -8.30 -42.95 -7.40
C VAL A 515 -9.31 -43.16 -8.53
N GLY A 516 -8.81 -43.25 -9.76
CA GLY A 516 -9.62 -43.41 -10.97
C GLY A 516 -10.13 -42.10 -11.57
N GLU A 517 -9.95 -40.96 -10.92
CA GLU A 517 -10.32 -39.66 -11.49
C GLU A 517 -9.15 -39.05 -12.28
N SER A 518 -9.20 -39.05 -13.61
CA SER A 518 -8.09 -38.54 -14.44
C SER A 518 -8.05 -37.02 -14.59
N SER A 519 -9.20 -36.37 -14.81
CA SER A 519 -9.27 -34.91 -15.00
C SER A 519 -9.37 -34.10 -13.70
N ALA A 520 -9.64 -34.77 -12.58
CA ALA A 520 -9.89 -34.10 -11.30
C ALA A 520 -8.65 -33.48 -10.68
N TRP A 521 -7.46 -33.99 -11.02
CA TRP A 521 -6.19 -33.50 -10.50
C TRP A 521 -5.81 -32.11 -11.02
N GLU A 522 -6.38 -31.68 -12.14
CA GLU A 522 -6.14 -30.34 -12.70
C GLU A 522 -7.11 -29.28 -12.16
N ASP A 523 -8.16 -29.69 -11.42
CA ASP A 523 -9.09 -28.78 -10.76
C ASP A 523 -8.63 -28.51 -9.31
N GLU A 524 -8.01 -27.34 -9.08
CA GLU A 524 -7.52 -26.92 -7.77
C GLU A 524 -8.56 -27.02 -6.66
N LYS A 525 -9.80 -26.60 -6.96
CA LYS A 525 -10.87 -26.58 -5.96
C LYS A 525 -11.25 -28.01 -5.60
N LYS A 526 -11.38 -28.88 -6.60
CA LYS A 526 -11.72 -30.29 -6.41
C LYS A 526 -10.63 -31.02 -5.62
N VAL A 527 -9.35 -30.86 -5.97
CA VAL A 527 -8.23 -31.47 -5.23
C VAL A 527 -8.22 -31.00 -3.78
N ARG A 528 -8.35 -29.69 -3.54
CA ARG A 528 -8.34 -29.11 -2.19
C ARG A 528 -9.47 -29.65 -1.32
N GLU A 529 -10.69 -29.72 -1.86
CA GLU A 529 -11.89 -30.17 -1.16
C GLU A 529 -11.87 -31.68 -0.92
N SER A 530 -11.60 -32.47 -1.96
CA SER A 530 -11.57 -33.94 -1.88
C SER A 530 -10.47 -34.45 -0.94
N LEU A 531 -9.26 -33.88 -1.02
CA LEU A 531 -8.15 -34.31 -0.16
C LEU A 531 -8.15 -33.62 1.21
N MET A 532 -9.06 -32.68 1.45
CA MET A 532 -9.12 -31.85 2.66
C MET A 532 -7.76 -31.18 2.97
N LEU A 533 -7.14 -30.56 1.96
CA LEU A 533 -5.82 -29.96 2.12
C LEU A 533 -5.84 -28.88 3.21
N LYS A 534 -4.90 -28.98 4.16
CA LYS A 534 -4.69 -27.91 5.16
C LYS A 534 -4.20 -26.63 4.45
N PRO A 535 -4.37 -25.43 5.03
CA PRO A 535 -3.96 -24.19 4.38
C PRO A 535 -2.51 -24.17 3.86
N ALA A 536 -1.56 -24.75 4.63
CA ALA A 536 -0.17 -24.87 4.20
C ALA A 536 0.03 -25.86 3.04
N GLU A 537 -0.69 -26.98 3.05
CA GLU A 537 -0.65 -27.99 1.98
C GLU A 537 -1.24 -27.41 0.69
N ALA A 538 -2.40 -26.73 0.79
CA ALA A 538 -3.04 -26.05 -0.33
C ALA A 538 -2.14 -24.98 -0.95
N THR A 539 -1.34 -24.27 -0.14
CA THR A 539 -0.39 -23.27 -0.64
C THR A 539 0.75 -23.92 -1.43
N VAL A 540 1.32 -25.03 -0.95
CA VAL A 540 2.36 -25.78 -1.67
C VAL A 540 1.79 -26.35 -2.97
N TYR A 541 0.58 -26.91 -2.92
CA TYR A 541 -0.10 -27.45 -4.09
C TYR A 541 -0.25 -26.38 -5.19
N ARG A 542 -0.86 -25.24 -4.85
CA ARG A 542 -1.08 -24.10 -5.75
C ARG A 542 0.24 -23.60 -6.38
N LEU A 543 1.30 -23.49 -5.59
CA LEU A 543 2.61 -23.09 -6.07
C LEU A 543 3.18 -24.09 -7.11
N LEU A 544 3.03 -25.40 -6.88
CA LEU A 544 3.59 -26.43 -7.75
C LEU A 544 2.79 -26.63 -9.05
N ILE A 545 1.50 -26.31 -9.06
CA ILE A 545 0.70 -26.20 -10.30
C ILE A 545 0.88 -24.85 -11.01
N ALA A 546 1.95 -24.11 -10.68
CA ALA A 546 2.34 -22.84 -11.28
C ALA A 546 1.35 -21.68 -11.06
N GLU A 547 0.60 -21.67 -9.95
CA GLU A 547 -0.19 -20.49 -9.59
C GLU A 547 0.73 -19.38 -9.04
N ASP A 548 0.54 -18.15 -9.54
CA ASP A 548 1.30 -16.98 -9.09
C ASP A 548 0.80 -16.53 -7.71
N LEU A 549 1.53 -16.92 -6.68
CA LEU A 549 1.28 -16.56 -5.29
C LEU A 549 2.57 -16.21 -4.55
N LEU A 550 2.46 -15.37 -3.52
CA LEU A 550 3.59 -15.01 -2.67
C LEU A 550 3.62 -15.89 -1.42
N TRP A 551 4.54 -16.87 -1.38
CA TRP A 551 4.67 -17.77 -0.25
C TRP A 551 5.59 -17.21 0.85
N VAL A 552 4.98 -16.83 1.97
CA VAL A 552 5.67 -16.22 3.12
C VAL A 552 6.18 -17.28 4.11
N GLY A 553 7.11 -18.11 3.66
CA GLY A 553 7.80 -19.11 4.48
C GLY A 553 9.06 -18.57 5.16
N GLN A 554 9.41 -19.06 6.35
CA GLN A 554 10.63 -18.64 7.07
C GLN A 554 11.93 -18.81 6.26
N GLY A 555 12.02 -19.86 5.44
CA GLY A 555 13.17 -20.08 4.56
C GLY A 555 13.29 -19.00 3.48
N ALA A 556 12.18 -18.73 2.78
CA ALA A 556 12.14 -17.72 1.72
C ALA A 556 12.38 -16.30 2.26
N LEU A 557 11.74 -15.96 3.39
CA LEU A 557 11.96 -14.69 4.08
C LEU A 557 13.44 -14.47 4.45
N ARG A 558 14.12 -15.51 4.93
CA ARG A 558 15.55 -15.40 5.28
C ARG A 558 16.44 -15.20 4.05
N VAL A 559 16.13 -15.86 2.93
CA VAL A 559 16.83 -15.61 1.65
C VAL A 559 16.64 -14.15 1.26
N ALA A 560 15.40 -13.65 1.30
CA ALA A 560 15.09 -12.27 0.96
C ALA A 560 15.80 -11.26 1.87
N ALA A 561 15.69 -11.44 3.19
CA ALA A 561 16.32 -10.57 4.17
C ALA A 561 17.85 -10.49 4.01
N ARG A 562 18.53 -11.62 3.77
CA ARG A 562 19.99 -11.64 3.56
C ARG A 562 20.43 -10.97 2.26
N LEU A 563 19.64 -11.06 1.20
CA LEU A 563 19.90 -10.36 -0.07
C LEU A 563 19.66 -8.86 0.08
N HIS A 564 18.62 -8.48 0.82
CA HIS A 564 18.30 -7.08 1.11
C HIS A 564 19.18 -6.44 2.19
N GLY A 565 19.95 -7.21 2.95
CA GLY A 565 20.66 -6.72 4.15
C GLY A 565 19.72 -6.28 5.26
N SER A 566 18.54 -6.90 5.38
CA SER A 566 17.47 -6.52 6.32
C SER A 566 17.29 -7.56 7.45
N ALA A 567 16.53 -7.19 8.49
CA ALA A 567 16.11 -8.09 9.57
C ALA A 567 14.64 -8.54 9.42
N SER A 568 14.09 -8.48 8.20
CA SER A 568 12.66 -8.70 7.92
C SER A 568 12.23 -10.18 8.08
N ASP A 569 13.20 -11.10 8.15
CA ASP A 569 12.96 -12.50 8.48
C ASP A 569 12.75 -12.73 9.99
N ARG A 570 13.15 -11.77 10.83
CA ARG A 570 12.98 -11.82 12.29
C ARG A 570 11.90 -10.86 12.79
N THR A 571 11.78 -9.69 12.17
CA THR A 571 10.85 -8.62 12.54
C THR A 571 9.91 -8.27 11.39
N ASN A 572 8.69 -7.81 11.67
CA ASN A 572 7.74 -7.32 10.65
C ASN A 572 7.53 -8.24 9.42
N ARG A 573 7.59 -9.56 9.63
CA ARG A 573 7.56 -10.59 8.58
C ARG A 573 6.39 -10.48 7.58
N LEU A 574 5.24 -9.99 8.04
CA LEU A 574 4.02 -9.87 7.23
C LEU A 574 3.89 -8.52 6.51
N SER A 575 4.74 -7.54 6.83
CA SER A 575 4.84 -6.29 6.09
C SER A 575 6.16 -6.26 5.30
N ASP A 576 7.26 -6.03 5.99
CA ASP A 576 8.56 -5.71 5.40
C ASP A 576 9.12 -6.95 4.69
N GLY A 577 8.94 -8.13 5.31
CA GLY A 577 9.34 -9.40 4.71
C GLY A 577 8.59 -9.76 3.43
N ARG A 578 7.34 -9.29 3.28
CA ARG A 578 6.61 -9.46 2.01
C ARG A 578 7.17 -8.54 0.92
N VAL A 579 7.52 -7.31 1.27
CA VAL A 579 8.13 -6.35 0.34
C VAL A 579 9.47 -6.85 -0.17
N ASP A 580 10.31 -7.44 0.71
CA ASP A 580 11.59 -8.04 0.29
C ASP A 580 11.38 -9.23 -0.66
N LEU A 581 10.33 -10.03 -0.47
CA LEU A 581 10.00 -11.13 -1.38
C LEU A 581 9.47 -10.65 -2.73
N VAL A 582 8.72 -9.54 -2.79
CA VAL A 582 8.17 -8.96 -4.01
C VAL A 582 9.29 -8.72 -5.04
N LYS A 583 10.43 -8.17 -4.61
CA LYS A 583 11.60 -7.88 -5.46
C LYS A 583 12.22 -9.12 -6.12
N LEU A 584 12.23 -10.23 -5.41
CA LEU A 584 12.85 -11.48 -5.85
C LEU A 584 11.91 -12.36 -6.66
N VAL A 585 10.61 -12.31 -6.35
CA VAL A 585 9.60 -13.14 -7.01
C VAL A 585 9.11 -12.51 -8.30
N GLY A 586 9.00 -11.18 -8.36
CA GLY A 586 8.39 -10.49 -9.51
C GLY A 586 6.97 -10.99 -9.82
N ALA A 587 6.50 -10.78 -11.05
CA ALA A 587 5.22 -11.26 -11.58
C ALA A 587 5.43 -12.13 -12.84
N GLY A 588 4.35 -12.50 -13.52
CA GLY A 588 4.43 -13.23 -14.80
C GLY A 588 4.69 -14.74 -14.67
N GLU A 589 4.94 -15.39 -15.80
CA GLU A 589 4.96 -16.86 -15.91
C GLU A 589 6.07 -17.53 -15.10
N ASP A 590 7.20 -16.84 -14.89
CA ASP A 590 8.33 -17.37 -14.10
C ASP A 590 8.18 -17.07 -12.59
N ALA A 591 7.23 -16.25 -12.14
CA ALA A 591 7.05 -15.94 -10.71
C ALA A 591 6.82 -17.18 -9.82
N PRO A 592 5.95 -18.15 -10.19
CA PRO A 592 5.81 -19.40 -9.43
C PRO A 592 7.12 -20.18 -9.34
N LEU A 593 7.91 -20.20 -10.42
CA LEU A 593 9.21 -20.87 -10.46
C LEU A 593 10.21 -20.19 -9.52
N ARG A 594 10.31 -18.86 -9.55
CA ARG A 594 11.17 -18.05 -8.65
C ARG A 594 10.76 -18.28 -7.19
N MET A 595 9.47 -18.27 -6.87
CA MET A 595 8.97 -18.50 -5.51
C MET A 595 9.30 -19.93 -5.01
N ALA A 596 9.15 -20.95 -5.87
CA ALA A 596 9.54 -22.32 -5.55
C ALA A 596 11.07 -22.49 -5.41
N ALA A 597 11.85 -21.74 -6.18
CA ALA A 597 13.30 -21.70 -6.06
C ALA A 597 13.75 -21.09 -4.73
N LEU A 598 13.15 -19.96 -4.30
CA LEU A 598 13.42 -19.36 -2.99
C LEU A 598 13.06 -20.30 -1.84
N ARG A 599 11.98 -21.08 -1.98
CA ARG A 599 11.62 -22.16 -1.05
C ARG A 599 12.72 -23.21 -0.96
N LEU A 600 13.19 -23.69 -2.10
CA LEU A 600 14.23 -24.71 -2.18
C LEU A 600 15.54 -24.19 -1.56
N ILE A 601 16.03 -23.04 -2.02
CA ILE A 601 17.24 -22.40 -1.49
C ILE A 601 17.13 -22.18 0.02
N GLY A 602 16.00 -21.65 0.49
CA GLY A 602 15.77 -21.37 1.91
C GLY A 602 15.64 -22.62 2.79
N THR A 603 15.47 -23.81 2.23
CA THR A 603 15.38 -25.07 2.99
C THR A 603 16.65 -25.91 2.89
N SER A 604 17.36 -25.91 1.77
CA SER A 604 18.56 -26.74 1.55
C SER A 604 19.88 -25.99 1.64
N ILE A 605 19.94 -24.72 1.22
CA ILE A 605 21.21 -23.98 1.04
C ILE A 605 21.35 -22.86 2.06
N CYS A 606 20.45 -21.88 2.01
CA CYS A 606 20.46 -20.69 2.85
C CYS A 606 19.84 -21.01 4.22
N ARG A 607 20.44 -21.95 4.95
CA ARG A 607 19.95 -22.43 6.25
C ARG A 607 20.16 -21.39 7.35
N ALA A 608 19.41 -21.52 8.44
CA ALA A 608 19.52 -20.62 9.60
C ALA A 608 20.86 -20.80 10.33
N LYS A 609 21.35 -22.03 10.40
CA LYS A 609 22.68 -22.42 10.89
C LYS A 609 23.46 -23.03 9.73
N GLU A 610 24.76 -22.75 9.65
CA GLU A 610 25.68 -23.32 8.65
C GLU A 610 25.13 -23.22 7.21
N PRO A 611 24.92 -22.00 6.68
CA PRO A 611 24.51 -21.84 5.30
C PRO A 611 25.60 -22.31 4.34
N VAL A 612 25.21 -22.96 3.24
CA VAL A 612 26.15 -23.44 2.21
C VAL A 612 26.30 -22.35 1.14
N CYS A 613 26.89 -21.21 1.50
CA CYS A 613 26.92 -20.01 0.66
C CYS A 613 27.57 -20.24 -0.71
N ASP A 614 28.62 -21.06 -0.79
CA ASP A 614 29.33 -21.34 -2.06
C ASP A 614 28.46 -22.10 -3.08
N ALA A 615 27.45 -22.85 -2.61
CA ALA A 615 26.49 -23.55 -3.46
C ALA A 615 25.26 -22.70 -3.79
N CYS A 616 25.14 -21.50 -3.21
CA CYS A 616 23.97 -20.63 -3.41
C CYS A 616 24.12 -19.83 -4.71
N PRO A 617 23.14 -19.91 -5.65
CA PRO A 617 23.19 -19.14 -6.90
C PRO A 617 23.08 -17.63 -6.68
N LEU A 618 22.62 -17.21 -5.50
CA LEU A 618 22.44 -15.80 -5.15
C LEU A 618 23.54 -15.27 -4.22
N SER A 619 24.56 -16.07 -3.88
CA SER A 619 25.59 -15.68 -2.91
C SER A 619 26.35 -14.42 -3.27
N GLN A 620 26.59 -14.19 -4.56
CA GLN A 620 27.25 -13.00 -5.08
C GLN A 620 26.46 -11.70 -4.82
N TYR A 621 25.16 -11.80 -4.52
CA TYR A 621 24.27 -10.67 -4.27
C TYR A 621 23.99 -10.45 -2.78
N CYS A 622 24.52 -11.29 -1.88
CA CYS A 622 24.30 -11.15 -0.45
C CYS A 622 25.10 -9.98 0.14
N ALA A 623 24.40 -9.07 0.83
CA ALA A 623 25.02 -7.93 1.51
C ALA A 623 26.08 -8.36 2.56
N ASP A 624 25.84 -9.50 3.22
CA ASP A 624 26.63 -9.99 4.36
C ASP A 624 27.51 -11.21 4.00
N ARG A 625 27.92 -11.37 2.74
CA ARG A 625 28.64 -12.58 2.30
C ARG A 625 29.89 -12.88 3.14
N GLU A 626 30.67 -11.86 3.47
CA GLU A 626 31.93 -12.02 4.22
C GLU A 626 31.68 -12.37 5.70
N SER A 627 30.72 -11.69 6.36
CA SER A 627 30.36 -11.94 7.76
C SER A 627 29.67 -13.29 8.00
N LEU A 628 29.09 -13.89 6.96
CA LEU A 628 28.50 -15.24 7.02
C LEU A 628 29.52 -16.36 6.75
N SER A 629 30.69 -16.03 6.18
CA SER A 629 31.74 -17.01 5.83
C SER A 629 32.80 -17.17 6.93
N SER A 630 32.96 -16.17 7.80
CA SER A 630 33.91 -16.19 8.91
C SER A 630 33.17 -15.97 10.23
N ASP A 631 32.83 -17.05 10.94
CA ASP A 631 32.75 -17.01 12.40
C ASP A 631 32.88 -18.40 13.01
N HIS A 632 34.14 -18.78 13.23
CA HIS A 632 34.53 -19.49 14.45
C HIS A 632 34.33 -18.53 15.63
N LEU A 633 33.11 -18.46 16.19
CA LEU A 633 32.87 -17.83 17.49
C LEU A 633 32.05 -18.76 18.39
N PHE A 634 32.72 -19.81 18.84
CA PHE A 634 32.52 -20.30 20.20
C PHE A 634 33.46 -19.52 21.12
N THR A 635 32.91 -18.56 21.86
CA THR A 635 33.40 -18.19 23.18
C THR A 635 32.19 -17.94 24.08
N GLU A 636 31.91 -18.95 24.89
CA GLU A 636 31.49 -18.87 26.29
C GLU A 636 30.59 -17.69 26.70
N VAL A 637 29.33 -18.01 26.98
CA VAL A 637 28.49 -17.24 27.90
C VAL A 637 29.14 -17.29 29.29
N PRO A 638 29.49 -16.16 29.92
CA PRO A 638 29.90 -16.17 31.32
C PRO A 638 28.69 -16.52 32.19
N ASN A 639 28.86 -17.58 32.96
CA ASN A 639 27.94 -18.04 33.97
C ASN A 639 28.14 -17.17 35.22
N GLU A 640 27.29 -16.17 35.46
CA GLU A 640 27.20 -15.52 36.77
C GLU A 640 25.74 -15.34 37.22
N THR A 641 25.39 -16.20 38.18
CA THR A 641 24.56 -15.98 39.38
C THR A 641 23.11 -15.52 39.26
N ASN A 642 22.23 -16.46 39.65
CA ASN A 642 21.02 -16.30 40.46
C ASN A 642 20.74 -14.85 40.95
N ASP A 643 19.62 -14.28 40.53
CA ASP A 643 18.62 -13.90 41.52
C ASP A 643 17.18 -13.94 40.97
N ARG A 644 16.27 -14.31 41.87
CA ARG A 644 14.84 -14.51 41.63
C ARG A 644 14.13 -13.16 41.54
N ASP A 645 13.18 -13.00 40.62
CA ASP A 645 11.77 -12.72 40.97
C ASP A 645 10.88 -12.37 39.75
N THR A 646 9.87 -13.22 39.57
CA THR A 646 8.48 -12.97 39.14
C THR A 646 8.15 -12.00 37.98
N VAL A 647 7.69 -12.58 36.85
CA VAL A 647 6.75 -11.94 35.91
C VAL A 647 5.35 -12.56 36.13
N PRO A 648 4.25 -11.77 36.24
CA PRO A 648 2.95 -12.29 36.66
C PRO A 648 2.22 -13.07 35.55
N ALA A 649 1.75 -14.26 35.91
CA ALA A 649 0.82 -15.06 35.12
C ALA A 649 -0.57 -14.40 35.12
N GLN A 650 -1.12 -14.16 33.93
CA GLN A 650 -2.51 -13.75 33.75
C GLN A 650 -3.46 -14.85 34.22
N SER A 651 -4.28 -14.48 35.20
CA SER A 651 -5.33 -15.28 35.83
C SER A 651 -6.39 -15.74 34.83
N ARG A 652 -6.48 -17.05 34.64
CA ARG A 652 -7.74 -17.74 34.29
C ARG A 652 -8.46 -18.08 35.59
N GLN A 653 -9.68 -17.60 35.76
CA GLN A 653 -10.64 -18.30 36.62
C GLN A 653 -12.01 -18.34 35.97
N ALA A 654 -12.58 -19.54 36.03
CA ALA A 654 -13.84 -19.97 35.47
C ALA A 654 -14.99 -19.74 36.45
N GLY A 655 -16.21 -19.74 35.92
CA GLY A 655 -17.38 -20.17 36.68
C GLY A 655 -18.64 -19.40 36.34
N ARG A 656 -19.52 -19.98 35.50
CA ARG A 656 -20.96 -19.98 35.78
C ARG A 656 -21.67 -21.10 35.03
N THR A 657 -22.13 -22.03 35.85
CA THR A 657 -23.03 -23.15 35.61
C THR A 657 -24.37 -22.68 35.04
N VAL A 658 -24.83 -23.35 33.98
CA VAL A 658 -26.16 -23.22 33.41
C VAL A 658 -27.11 -24.16 34.16
N GLY A 659 -28.07 -23.60 34.88
CA GLY A 659 -29.23 -24.31 35.42
C GLY A 659 -30.42 -24.19 34.47
N ARG A 660 -31.06 -25.33 34.20
CA ARG A 660 -32.32 -25.46 33.45
C ARG A 660 -33.47 -24.69 34.11
N ARG A 661 -34.20 -23.89 33.34
CA ARG A 661 -35.64 -24.02 33.09
C ARG A 661 -36.07 -23.07 31.97
#